data_AF-A0A2C4BEB8-F1
#
_entry.id   AF-A0A2C4BEB8-F1
#
_cell.length_a   1.000
_cell.length_b   1.000
_cell.length_c   1.000
_cell.angle_alpha   90.00
_cell.angle_beta   90.00
_cell.angle_gamma   90.00
#
_symmetry.space_group_name_H-M   'P 1'
#
loop_
_entity.id
_entity.type
_entity.pdbx_description
1 polymer ?
#
loop_
_entity_poly.entity_id
_entity_poly.type
_entity_poly.pdbx_seq_one_letter_code
_entity_poly.pdbx_strand_id
1 'polypeptide(L)'
;MDGKKNKKTEQLESFTRENEGKKMTTNTGVTISNDENTLTAGDRGPTLLEDFLMREKLAHFDRERIPERVVHARGYGAHGVFELYESLEELTMAHFLQDPSKKTPLFVRFSEVAGSKGANETNRDVRGFAVKFYTEEGNFDLVGNNIPIFFIQDGIKFPDLIHALKPEPHNEIPQGQTAHDTFWDFIANNQESAAMMMWIMSDRAIPRSFRMMQGFGVHTFRLVNKNGKSRFVKFHWKPKLGIHSLIWDEAQKLGGADPDYHRRDLWENINAGNYPEYELGIQILEEEDEFKYDFDILDATKIWPEEDFPVKIIGKMTLNCNVDNVFAETEQVALHPGSIVRGIDFTNDPLLQGRLFSYTDTQLARVGTNYQELPINRPVCPFHNNQRDGASKYIIDKGKIAYHNNSLANNTPYTVPGTKGGFVTYPSTVSGHKTRETAASFKDHFSQARLFWNSMSNVEKVHIMQAFSFELGKVKSKSVRQQVVNMIGHISSELATLVAEAIGAKVPNIQESGVTKSSPALSMANTTFSPNTLRVGVIVANGYDGQNAQYILNQFKQVGLQPVIVSERLGIVQGTQNVRWDVNDTFLTGSSLLYDGLLLIGGNLDEQFLNKASSFVVESYNHFKPIGAFQNGSTVIQALNIKGKPGVLIEQNPTLLANEFIKAMTKQRFWDRAYE
;
A
#
# COMPACT_ATOMS: atom_id res chain seq x y z
N MET A 1 24.54 -6.83 9.50
CA MET A 1 24.24 -6.80 8.05
C MET A 1 23.97 -8.21 7.49
N ASP A 2 23.37 -9.12 8.27
CA ASP A 2 23.11 -10.52 7.85
C ASP A 2 21.70 -10.74 7.26
N GLY A 3 20.79 -9.77 7.39
CA GLY A 3 19.37 -9.95 7.03
C GLY A 3 19.04 -9.85 5.54
N LYS A 4 19.98 -9.41 4.68
CA LYS A 4 19.72 -9.13 3.24
C LYS A 4 19.87 -10.35 2.33
N LYS A 5 20.61 -11.37 2.76
CA LYS A 5 20.90 -12.54 1.90
C LYS A 5 19.89 -13.65 2.14
N ASN A 6 19.23 -14.09 1.07
CA ASN A 6 18.28 -15.19 1.08
C ASN A 6 18.28 -15.86 -0.31
N LYS A 7 17.58 -16.99 -0.47
CA LYS A 7 17.55 -17.75 -1.74
C LYS A 7 17.13 -16.89 -2.95
N LYS A 8 16.28 -15.89 -2.75
CA LYS A 8 15.86 -14.99 -3.84
C LYS A 8 16.94 -13.99 -4.19
N THR A 9 17.55 -13.33 -3.21
CA THR A 9 18.63 -12.36 -3.50
C THR A 9 19.85 -13.05 -4.10
N GLU A 10 20.19 -14.26 -3.65
CA GLU A 10 21.23 -15.11 -4.28
C GLU A 10 20.90 -15.46 -5.74
N GLN A 11 19.63 -15.75 -6.05
CA GLN A 11 19.22 -15.97 -7.43
C GLN A 11 19.36 -14.70 -8.29
N LEU A 12 19.02 -13.53 -7.74
CA LEU A 12 19.10 -12.25 -8.43
C LEU A 12 20.54 -11.81 -8.70
N GLU A 13 21.51 -12.16 -7.84
CA GLU A 13 22.93 -11.86 -8.04
C GLU A 13 23.44 -12.30 -9.43
N SER A 14 22.92 -13.41 -9.97
CA SER A 14 23.30 -13.90 -11.31
C SER A 14 22.80 -13.05 -12.49
N PHE A 15 21.91 -12.09 -12.23
CA PHE A 15 21.35 -11.14 -13.19
C PHE A 15 21.77 -9.69 -12.93
N THR A 16 22.48 -9.44 -11.82
CA THR A 16 22.95 -8.11 -11.44
C THR A 16 24.24 -7.75 -12.17
N ARG A 17 24.36 -6.49 -12.59
CA ARG A 17 25.56 -5.96 -13.26
C ARG A 17 26.06 -4.70 -12.55
N GLU A 18 27.32 -4.74 -12.15
CA GLU A 18 28.04 -3.60 -11.59
C GLU A 18 28.84 -2.86 -12.67
N ASN A 19 28.57 -1.57 -12.84
CA ASN A 19 29.23 -0.74 -13.86
C ASN A 19 30.47 -0.01 -13.33
N GLU A 20 30.65 0.11 -12.01
CA GLU A 20 31.76 0.86 -11.42
C GLU A 20 33.12 0.29 -11.84
N GLY A 21 34.00 1.16 -12.33
CA GLY A 21 35.34 0.80 -12.80
C GLY A 21 35.38 -0.04 -14.08
N LYS A 22 34.27 -0.16 -14.82
CA LYS A 22 34.21 -0.93 -16.09
C LYS A 22 34.32 -0.01 -17.31
N LYS A 23 34.77 -0.58 -18.44
CA LYS A 23 34.78 0.10 -19.75
C LYS A 23 33.35 0.19 -20.29
N MET A 24 33.00 1.31 -20.92
CA MET A 24 31.73 1.45 -21.62
C MET A 24 31.72 0.62 -22.90
N THR A 25 30.63 -0.13 -23.13
CA THR A 25 30.44 -0.95 -24.32
C THR A 25 29.03 -0.79 -24.89
N THR A 26 28.87 -1.17 -26.15
CA THR A 26 27.55 -1.51 -26.72
C THR A 26 26.96 -2.75 -26.03
N ASN A 27 25.69 -3.05 -26.31
CA ASN A 27 25.04 -4.29 -25.89
C ASN A 27 25.63 -5.54 -26.55
N THR A 28 26.34 -5.37 -27.68
CA THR A 28 27.12 -6.43 -28.35
C THR A 28 28.56 -6.55 -27.83
N GLY A 29 28.95 -5.74 -26.83
CA GLY A 29 30.25 -5.82 -26.17
C GLY A 29 31.39 -5.04 -26.85
N VAL A 30 31.09 -4.21 -27.85
CA VAL A 30 32.10 -3.35 -28.51
C VAL A 30 32.45 -2.18 -27.60
N THR A 31 33.74 -2.00 -27.29
CA THR A 31 34.20 -0.87 -26.46
C THR A 31 33.99 0.47 -27.18
N ILE A 32 33.47 1.46 -26.46
CA ILE A 32 33.16 2.79 -27.00
C ILE A 32 34.32 3.75 -26.72
N SER A 33 34.80 4.44 -27.75
CA SER A 33 35.87 5.43 -27.64
C SER A 33 35.37 6.86 -27.40
N ASN A 34 34.14 7.18 -27.81
CA ASN A 34 33.51 8.50 -27.67
C ASN A 34 31.98 8.32 -27.58
N ASP A 35 31.37 8.74 -26.47
CA ASP A 35 29.92 8.69 -26.23
C ASP A 35 29.28 10.10 -26.20
N GLU A 36 30.05 11.12 -26.56
CA GLU A 36 29.66 12.53 -26.52
C GLU A 36 29.25 13.06 -27.91
N ASN A 37 29.70 12.40 -28.99
CA ASN A 37 29.55 12.89 -30.35
C ASN A 37 29.06 11.79 -31.28
N THR A 38 28.17 12.16 -32.21
CA THR A 38 27.76 11.30 -33.32
C THR A 38 28.81 11.36 -34.45
N LEU A 39 28.91 10.29 -35.23
CA LEU A 39 29.77 10.25 -36.41
C LEU A 39 29.21 11.18 -37.50
N THR A 40 30.05 12.09 -37.98
CA THR A 40 29.71 13.14 -38.95
C THR A 40 30.73 13.21 -40.09
N ALA A 41 30.32 13.72 -41.25
CA ALA A 41 31.24 14.01 -42.37
C ALA A 41 32.06 15.29 -42.12
N GLY A 42 33.04 15.21 -41.23
CA GLY A 42 33.79 16.36 -40.71
C GLY A 42 33.13 16.98 -39.48
N ASP A 43 33.87 17.79 -38.73
CA ASP A 43 33.46 18.32 -37.41
C ASP A 43 32.16 19.16 -37.42
N ARG A 44 31.76 19.67 -38.58
CA ARG A 44 30.51 20.43 -38.82
C ARG A 44 29.65 19.82 -39.93
N GLY A 45 29.90 18.57 -40.29
CA GLY A 45 29.19 17.86 -41.34
C GLY A 45 27.88 17.19 -40.88
N PRO A 46 27.10 16.64 -41.81
CA PRO A 46 25.92 15.84 -41.48
C PRO A 46 26.29 14.55 -40.73
N THR A 47 25.38 14.08 -39.86
CA THR A 47 25.46 12.77 -39.21
C THR A 47 25.36 11.64 -40.24
N LEU A 48 26.16 10.59 -40.05
CA LEU A 48 26.21 9.43 -40.94
C LEU A 48 25.38 8.27 -40.40
N LEU A 49 24.56 7.65 -41.27
CA LEU A 49 23.70 6.52 -40.89
C LEU A 49 24.52 5.27 -40.48
N GLU A 50 25.78 5.17 -40.91
CA GLU A 50 26.66 4.07 -40.52
C GLU A 50 27.02 4.07 -39.03
N ASP A 51 26.75 5.16 -38.30
CA ASP A 51 26.93 5.26 -36.84
C ASP A 51 26.02 4.28 -36.08
N PHE A 52 26.55 3.08 -35.81
CA PHE A 52 25.82 2.05 -35.07
C PHE A 52 25.76 2.33 -33.57
N LEU A 53 26.72 3.09 -33.01
CA LEU A 53 26.74 3.43 -31.59
C LEU A 53 25.56 4.35 -31.26
N MET A 54 25.41 5.44 -32.04
CA MET A 54 24.28 6.34 -31.92
C MET A 54 22.96 5.60 -32.12
N ARG A 55 22.83 4.83 -33.21
CA ARG A 55 21.59 4.12 -33.53
C ARG A 55 21.19 3.13 -32.44
N GLU A 56 22.12 2.35 -31.92
CA GLU A 56 21.83 1.36 -30.87
C GLU A 56 21.36 2.04 -29.58
N LYS A 57 22.07 3.08 -29.12
CA LYS A 57 21.74 3.84 -27.91
C LYS A 57 20.35 4.50 -27.99
N LEU A 58 20.08 5.21 -29.09
CA LEU A 58 18.78 5.84 -29.32
C LEU A 58 17.67 4.81 -29.48
N ALA A 59 17.91 3.72 -30.22
CA ALA A 59 16.90 2.68 -30.41
C ALA A 59 16.51 1.97 -29.11
N HIS A 60 17.45 1.78 -28.18
CA HIS A 60 17.14 1.26 -26.86
C HIS A 60 16.29 2.26 -26.06
N PHE A 61 16.71 3.54 -26.02
CA PHE A 61 15.98 4.61 -25.32
C PHE A 61 14.51 4.71 -25.78
N ASP A 62 14.27 4.69 -27.09
CA ASP A 62 12.94 4.77 -27.70
C ASP A 62 11.98 3.65 -27.26
N ARG A 63 12.53 2.54 -26.73
CA ARG A 63 11.79 1.31 -26.39
C ARG A 63 11.88 0.96 -24.90
N GLU A 64 12.31 1.89 -24.04
CA GLU A 64 12.43 1.63 -22.60
C GLU A 64 11.10 1.46 -21.88
N ARG A 65 10.01 2.08 -22.37
CA ARG A 65 8.71 2.05 -21.71
C ARG A 65 7.90 0.84 -22.16
N ILE A 66 7.40 0.09 -21.19
CA ILE A 66 6.35 -0.94 -21.36
C ILE A 66 5.01 -0.37 -20.89
N PRO A 67 3.87 -0.99 -21.29
CA PRO A 67 2.58 -0.62 -20.72
C PRO A 67 2.62 -0.64 -19.19
N GLU A 68 2.01 0.36 -18.55
CA GLU A 68 1.76 0.28 -17.11
C GLU A 68 0.70 -0.77 -16.80
N ARG A 69 0.50 -1.09 -15.51
CA ARG A 69 -0.64 -1.93 -15.11
C ARG A 69 -1.94 -1.15 -15.33
N VAL A 70 -2.98 -1.81 -15.85
CA VAL A 70 -4.29 -1.18 -16.11
C VAL A 70 -4.87 -0.52 -14.85
N VAL A 71 -4.74 -1.22 -13.73
CA VAL A 71 -5.00 -0.75 -12.37
C VAL A 71 -3.77 -0.97 -11.52
N HIS A 72 -3.63 -0.23 -10.43
CA HIS A 72 -2.45 -0.33 -9.57
C HIS A 72 -1.13 0.04 -10.27
N ALA A 73 -1.17 0.96 -11.24
CA ALA A 73 0.00 1.43 -11.97
C ALA A 73 1.01 2.12 -11.02
N ARG A 74 0.52 3.05 -10.19
CA ARG A 74 1.33 3.71 -9.16
C ARG A 74 1.60 2.77 -8.00
N GLY A 75 2.85 2.34 -7.83
CA GLY A 75 3.24 1.47 -6.72
C GLY A 75 4.73 1.34 -6.52
N TYR A 76 5.12 0.82 -5.36
CA TYR A 76 6.50 0.60 -4.95
C TYR A 76 6.67 -0.77 -4.29
N GLY A 77 7.85 -1.36 -4.46
CA GLY A 77 8.13 -2.71 -3.98
C GLY A 77 9.39 -2.80 -3.12
N ALA A 78 9.42 -3.83 -2.28
CA ALA A 78 10.53 -4.14 -1.40
C ALA A 78 10.64 -5.66 -1.18
N HIS A 79 11.87 -6.12 -0.95
CA HIS A 79 12.16 -7.49 -0.59
C HIS A 79 12.05 -7.69 0.91
N GLY A 80 11.78 -8.93 1.31
CA GLY A 80 11.73 -9.30 2.71
C GLY A 80 11.75 -10.81 2.92
N VAL A 81 11.41 -11.19 4.15
CA VAL A 81 11.31 -12.59 4.57
C VAL A 81 10.04 -12.78 5.39
N PHE A 82 9.45 -13.97 5.27
CA PHE A 82 8.38 -14.46 6.13
C PHE A 82 8.89 -15.55 7.06
N GLU A 83 8.50 -15.45 8.33
CA GLU A 83 8.79 -16.39 9.41
C GLU A 83 7.47 -16.88 9.99
N LEU A 84 7.25 -18.19 9.95
CA LEU A 84 6.10 -18.84 10.57
C LEU A 84 6.34 -18.97 12.08
N TYR A 85 5.31 -18.74 12.91
CA TYR A 85 5.43 -18.91 14.36
C TYR A 85 5.24 -20.36 14.79
N GLU A 86 4.23 -21.04 14.25
CA GLU A 86 3.90 -22.43 14.57
C GLU A 86 3.44 -23.17 13.31
N SER A 87 3.72 -24.47 13.24
CA SER A 87 3.29 -25.32 12.14
C SER A 87 1.76 -25.28 11.97
N LEU A 88 1.29 -25.18 10.72
CA LEU A 88 -0.13 -25.24 10.37
C LEU A 88 -0.51 -26.56 9.69
N GLU A 89 0.22 -27.65 9.95
CA GLU A 89 -0.02 -28.95 9.30
C GLU A 89 -1.46 -29.49 9.48
N GLU A 90 -2.13 -29.11 10.58
CA GLU A 90 -3.52 -29.46 10.84
C GLU A 90 -4.50 -28.75 9.90
N LEU A 91 -4.10 -27.59 9.34
CA LEU A 91 -4.93 -26.74 8.48
C LEU A 91 -4.55 -26.88 7.01
N THR A 92 -3.26 -27.00 6.69
CA THR A 92 -2.77 -26.91 5.31
C THR A 92 -1.54 -27.79 5.06
N MET A 93 -1.39 -28.26 3.83
CA MET A 93 -0.16 -28.88 3.32
C MET A 93 0.83 -27.88 2.72
N ALA A 94 0.55 -26.57 2.75
CA ALA A 94 1.42 -25.57 2.16
C ALA A 94 2.79 -25.59 2.83
N HIS A 95 3.82 -25.94 2.05
CA HIS A 95 5.15 -26.23 2.58
C HIS A 95 5.76 -25.08 3.40
N PHE A 96 5.55 -23.82 2.99
CA PHE A 96 6.04 -22.64 3.71
C PHE A 96 5.35 -22.38 5.06
N LEU A 97 4.28 -23.12 5.38
CA LEU A 97 3.50 -23.04 6.61
C LEU A 97 3.68 -24.29 7.50
N GLN A 98 4.72 -25.09 7.28
CA GLN A 98 4.95 -26.33 8.04
C GLN A 98 6.03 -26.21 9.12
N ASP A 99 7.09 -25.44 8.87
CA ASP A 99 8.30 -25.43 9.70
C ASP A 99 8.66 -24.00 10.15
N PRO A 100 8.50 -23.66 11.45
CA PRO A 100 8.78 -22.33 11.96
C PRO A 100 10.27 -21.95 11.95
N SER A 101 11.17 -22.91 11.74
CA SER A 101 12.61 -22.64 11.63
C SER A 101 13.02 -22.10 10.26
N LYS A 102 12.15 -22.23 9.24
CA LYS A 102 12.44 -21.79 7.87
C LYS A 102 12.02 -20.34 7.65
N LYS A 103 12.85 -19.62 6.90
CA LYS A 103 12.53 -18.30 6.36
C LYS A 103 12.15 -18.41 4.89
N THR A 104 11.00 -17.88 4.52
CA THR A 104 10.54 -17.84 3.13
C THR A 104 10.85 -16.45 2.55
N PRO A 105 11.73 -16.34 1.54
CA PRO A 105 11.93 -15.07 0.85
C PRO A 105 10.62 -14.58 0.25
N LEU A 106 10.42 -13.27 0.22
CA LEU A 106 9.26 -12.66 -0.42
C LEU A 106 9.57 -11.33 -1.07
N PHE A 107 8.65 -10.90 -1.94
CA PHE A 107 8.62 -9.57 -2.50
C PHE A 107 7.22 -8.98 -2.31
N VAL A 108 7.15 -7.75 -1.83
CA VAL A 108 5.88 -7.01 -1.68
C VAL A 108 5.84 -5.89 -2.70
N ARG A 109 4.66 -5.65 -3.26
CA ARG A 109 4.34 -4.43 -3.99
C ARG A 109 3.10 -3.77 -3.40
N PHE A 110 3.28 -2.55 -2.91
CA PHE A 110 2.19 -1.65 -2.53
C PHE A 110 1.81 -0.76 -3.71
N SER A 111 0.56 -0.29 -3.75
CA SER A 111 0.08 0.54 -4.86
C SER A 111 -1.19 1.32 -4.54
N GLU A 112 -1.48 2.38 -5.28
CA GLU A 112 -2.85 2.92 -5.45
C GLU A 112 -3.66 2.01 -6.40
N VAL A 113 -4.89 2.37 -6.78
CA VAL A 113 -5.69 1.68 -7.80
C VAL A 113 -5.89 2.56 -9.03
N ALA A 114 -6.44 3.76 -8.82
CA ALA A 114 -6.93 4.66 -9.85
C ALA A 114 -5.80 5.31 -10.63
N GLY A 115 -4.80 5.82 -9.92
CA GLY A 115 -3.71 6.61 -10.47
C GLY A 115 -2.87 5.89 -11.51
N SER A 116 -2.57 6.56 -12.63
CA SER A 116 -1.47 6.15 -13.52
C SER A 116 -0.11 6.23 -12.81
N LYS A 117 0.95 5.67 -13.40
CA LYS A 117 2.29 5.52 -12.78
C LYS A 117 2.89 6.81 -12.21
N GLY A 118 2.50 7.97 -12.73
CA GLY A 118 2.93 9.30 -12.28
C GLY A 118 2.01 9.99 -11.25
N ALA A 119 0.93 9.36 -10.79
CA ALA A 119 0.04 9.95 -9.78
C ALA A 119 0.76 10.15 -8.43
N ASN A 120 0.29 11.13 -7.64
CA ASN A 120 0.76 11.32 -6.26
C ASN A 120 0.25 10.17 -5.37
N GLU A 121 0.97 9.80 -4.30
CA GLU A 121 0.68 8.59 -3.51
C GLU A 121 -0.28 8.79 -2.32
N THR A 122 -0.69 10.04 -2.06
CA THR A 122 -1.55 10.40 -0.92
C THR A 122 -3.00 10.65 -1.32
N ASN A 123 -3.40 10.26 -2.54
CA ASN A 123 -4.79 10.36 -2.97
C ASN A 123 -5.71 9.49 -2.10
N ARG A 124 -7.00 9.86 -2.03
CA ARG A 124 -8.02 8.99 -1.44
C ARG A 124 -8.28 7.83 -2.40
N ASP A 125 -7.80 6.65 -2.03
CA ASP A 125 -7.88 5.47 -2.88
C ASP A 125 -7.75 4.19 -2.04
N VAL A 126 -8.14 3.06 -2.61
CA VAL A 126 -7.74 1.75 -2.07
C VAL A 126 -6.24 1.59 -2.29
N ARG A 127 -5.55 0.95 -1.35
CA ARG A 127 -4.17 0.54 -1.53
C ARG A 127 -4.08 -0.95 -1.83
N GLY A 128 -3.44 -1.31 -2.94
CA GLY A 128 -3.05 -2.68 -3.22
C GLY A 128 -1.93 -3.13 -2.28
N PHE A 129 -2.04 -4.36 -1.76
CA PHE A 129 -1.05 -5.00 -0.90
C PHE A 129 -0.83 -6.42 -1.44
N ALA A 130 0.13 -6.57 -2.35
CA ALA A 130 0.39 -7.83 -3.03
C ALA A 130 1.75 -8.42 -2.62
N VAL A 131 1.75 -9.68 -2.19
CA VAL A 131 2.93 -10.38 -1.66
C VAL A 131 3.19 -11.65 -2.48
N LYS A 132 4.40 -11.77 -3.05
CA LYS A 132 4.92 -12.99 -3.67
C LYS A 132 5.82 -13.71 -2.68
N PHE A 133 5.44 -14.92 -2.29
CA PHE A 133 6.24 -15.83 -1.50
C PHE A 133 7.02 -16.76 -2.45
N TYR A 134 8.35 -16.76 -2.34
CA TYR A 134 9.21 -17.68 -3.07
C TYR A 134 9.40 -18.96 -2.26
N THR A 135 8.44 -19.88 -2.34
CA THR A 135 8.44 -21.11 -1.53
C THR A 135 9.30 -22.21 -2.15
N GLU A 136 9.55 -23.27 -1.39
CA GLU A 136 10.29 -24.46 -1.86
C GLU A 136 9.46 -25.33 -2.83
N GLU A 137 8.15 -25.10 -2.93
CA GLU A 137 7.21 -25.87 -3.76
C GLU A 137 6.43 -24.97 -4.75
N GLY A 138 7.04 -23.86 -5.17
CA GLY A 138 6.47 -22.92 -6.14
C GLY A 138 6.24 -21.52 -5.56
N ASN A 139 5.89 -20.57 -6.41
CA ASN A 139 5.54 -19.22 -5.94
C ASN A 139 4.08 -19.19 -5.48
N PHE A 140 3.82 -18.58 -4.33
CA PHE A 140 2.48 -18.25 -3.86
C PHE A 140 2.30 -16.73 -3.86
N ASP A 141 1.24 -16.22 -4.49
CA ASP A 141 0.94 -14.80 -4.54
C ASP A 141 -0.34 -14.48 -3.76
N LEU A 142 -0.20 -13.79 -2.62
CA LEU A 142 -1.32 -13.23 -1.89
C LEU A 142 -1.57 -11.79 -2.37
N VAL A 143 -2.49 -11.64 -3.32
CA VAL A 143 -2.78 -10.36 -4.00
C VAL A 143 -4.01 -9.70 -3.37
N GLY A 144 -3.76 -8.89 -2.34
CA GLY A 144 -4.78 -8.24 -1.52
C GLY A 144 -4.87 -6.73 -1.66
N ASN A 145 -5.70 -6.13 -0.80
CA ASN A 145 -5.88 -4.69 -0.62
C ASN A 145 -5.73 -4.30 0.86
N ASN A 146 -5.65 -3.01 1.17
CA ASN A 146 -5.68 -2.50 2.55
C ASN A 146 -7.09 -2.44 3.17
N ILE A 147 -8.11 -2.84 2.42
CA ILE A 147 -9.52 -2.91 2.82
C ILE A 147 -9.99 -4.36 2.67
N PRO A 148 -10.77 -4.91 3.63
CA PRO A 148 -11.11 -6.35 3.67
C PRO A 148 -12.19 -6.81 2.66
N ILE A 149 -12.75 -5.89 1.87
CA ILE A 149 -13.82 -6.13 0.90
C ILE A 149 -13.52 -5.43 -0.42
N PHE A 150 -14.37 -5.70 -1.42
CA PHE A 150 -14.33 -5.05 -2.72
C PHE A 150 -15.63 -4.32 -3.05
N PHE A 151 -15.63 -3.52 -4.12
CA PHE A 151 -16.79 -2.71 -4.55
C PHE A 151 -17.93 -3.53 -5.17
N ILE A 152 -17.60 -4.63 -5.82
CA ILE A 152 -18.49 -5.41 -6.67
C ILE A 152 -18.42 -6.88 -6.30
N GLN A 153 -19.47 -7.61 -6.66
CA GLN A 153 -19.60 -9.03 -6.33
C GLN A 153 -19.03 -9.96 -7.40
N ASP A 154 -19.15 -9.59 -8.67
CA ASP A 154 -18.79 -10.44 -9.81
C ASP A 154 -17.70 -9.78 -10.67
N GLY A 155 -16.71 -10.56 -11.09
CA GLY A 155 -15.60 -10.10 -11.92
C GLY A 155 -16.01 -9.52 -13.28
N ILE A 156 -17.20 -9.86 -13.80
CA ILE A 156 -17.67 -9.31 -15.08
C ILE A 156 -17.89 -7.79 -15.03
N LYS A 157 -18.22 -7.23 -13.86
CA LYS A 157 -18.44 -5.79 -13.66
C LYS A 157 -17.15 -5.01 -13.41
N PHE A 158 -16.00 -5.70 -13.33
CA PHE A 158 -14.72 -5.06 -13.02
C PHE A 158 -14.34 -3.97 -14.05
N PRO A 159 -14.47 -4.19 -15.37
CA PRO A 159 -14.22 -3.12 -16.34
C PRO A 159 -15.15 -1.92 -16.16
N ASP A 160 -16.44 -2.13 -15.86
CA ASP A 160 -17.41 -1.05 -15.65
C ASP A 160 -17.04 -0.19 -14.44
N LEU A 161 -16.71 -0.83 -13.31
CA LEU A 161 -16.22 -0.15 -12.11
C LEU A 161 -14.95 0.65 -12.40
N ILE A 162 -13.96 0.02 -13.05
CA ILE A 162 -12.67 0.68 -13.32
C ILE A 162 -12.82 1.82 -14.31
N HIS A 163 -13.65 1.70 -15.34
CA HIS A 163 -13.95 2.82 -16.25
C HIS A 163 -14.67 3.96 -15.53
N ALA A 164 -15.57 3.65 -14.60
CA ALA A 164 -16.26 4.66 -13.81
C ALA A 164 -15.32 5.40 -12.84
N LEU A 165 -14.35 4.70 -12.25
CA LEU A 165 -13.37 5.20 -11.29
C LEU A 165 -12.17 5.92 -11.94
N LYS A 166 -11.78 5.53 -13.15
CA LYS A 166 -10.68 6.13 -13.91
C LYS A 166 -11.07 7.53 -14.44
N PRO A 167 -10.07 8.32 -14.89
CA PRO A 167 -10.35 9.62 -15.51
C PRO A 167 -11.33 9.48 -16.68
N GLU A 168 -12.27 10.43 -16.80
CA GLU A 168 -13.35 10.31 -17.77
C GLU A 168 -12.82 10.33 -19.21
N PRO A 169 -13.31 9.44 -20.11
CA PRO A 169 -12.63 9.17 -21.37
C PRO A 169 -12.63 10.34 -22.37
N HIS A 170 -13.50 11.33 -22.17
CA HIS A 170 -13.61 12.47 -23.07
C HIS A 170 -12.53 13.55 -22.83
N ASN A 171 -11.92 13.58 -21.63
CA ASN A 171 -10.94 14.59 -21.24
C ASN A 171 -9.78 14.07 -20.37
N GLU A 172 -9.81 12.80 -19.95
CA GLU A 172 -8.86 12.15 -19.06
C GLU A 172 -8.71 12.85 -17.69
N ILE A 173 -9.83 13.35 -17.14
CA ILE A 173 -9.87 14.03 -15.83
C ILE A 173 -10.93 13.39 -14.94
N PRO A 174 -10.70 13.25 -13.62
CA PRO A 174 -9.48 13.59 -12.86
C PRO A 174 -8.50 12.41 -12.68
N GLN A 175 -7.21 12.70 -12.47
CA GLN A 175 -6.20 11.69 -12.18
C GLN A 175 -6.20 11.29 -10.69
N GLY A 176 -6.30 9.99 -10.41
CA GLY A 176 -6.18 9.44 -9.06
C GLY A 176 -7.26 9.87 -8.06
N GLN A 177 -8.45 10.25 -8.53
CA GLN A 177 -9.53 10.76 -7.67
C GLN A 177 -10.87 10.17 -8.07
N THR A 178 -11.69 9.80 -7.08
CA THR A 178 -13.08 9.36 -7.27
C THR A 178 -14.09 10.51 -7.31
N ALA A 179 -13.64 11.75 -7.10
CA ALA A 179 -14.48 12.93 -6.91
C ALA A 179 -14.99 13.52 -8.24
N HIS A 180 -15.66 12.70 -9.05
CA HIS A 180 -16.23 13.07 -10.35
C HIS A 180 -17.50 12.26 -10.65
N ASP A 181 -18.19 12.63 -11.73
CA ASP A 181 -19.56 12.21 -11.99
C ASP A 181 -19.67 10.71 -12.26
N THR A 182 -18.81 10.13 -13.10
CA THR A 182 -18.94 8.73 -13.53
C THR A 182 -18.75 7.73 -12.39
N PHE A 183 -17.83 8.00 -11.46
CA PHE A 183 -17.61 7.12 -10.31
C PHE A 183 -18.87 7.09 -9.44
N TRP A 184 -19.36 8.26 -9.04
CA TRP A 184 -20.51 8.36 -8.16
C TRP A 184 -21.82 7.96 -8.84
N ASP A 185 -21.94 8.08 -10.16
CA ASP A 185 -23.05 7.53 -10.92
C ASP A 185 -23.04 5.99 -10.90
N PHE A 186 -21.87 5.37 -11.08
CA PHE A 186 -21.75 3.92 -10.93
C PHE A 186 -22.13 3.48 -9.50
N ILE A 187 -21.59 4.11 -8.46
CA ILE A 187 -21.91 3.77 -7.07
C ILE A 187 -23.41 3.90 -6.80
N ALA A 188 -24.03 4.99 -7.22
CA ALA A 188 -25.47 5.24 -7.04
C ALA A 188 -26.36 4.15 -7.68
N ASN A 189 -25.92 3.58 -8.80
CA ASN A 189 -26.68 2.57 -9.55
C ASN A 189 -26.26 1.12 -9.23
N ASN A 190 -25.30 0.91 -8.33
CA ASN A 190 -24.78 -0.41 -7.98
C ASN A 190 -24.73 -0.58 -6.47
N GLN A 191 -25.89 -0.93 -5.88
CA GLN A 191 -26.06 -0.94 -4.43
C GLN A 191 -25.09 -1.86 -3.68
N GLU A 192 -24.59 -2.93 -4.31
CA GLU A 192 -23.54 -3.81 -3.77
C GLU A 192 -22.28 -3.07 -3.30
N SER A 193 -22.02 -1.87 -3.83
CA SER A 193 -20.89 -1.03 -3.42
C SER A 193 -21.12 -0.27 -2.10
N ALA A 194 -22.29 -0.34 -1.47
CA ALA A 194 -22.63 0.42 -0.26
C ALA A 194 -21.63 0.24 0.89
N ALA A 195 -21.20 -0.99 1.16
CA ALA A 195 -20.20 -1.24 2.20
C ALA A 195 -18.86 -0.59 1.82
N MET A 196 -18.36 -0.83 0.61
CA MET A 196 -17.08 -0.30 0.13
C MET A 196 -17.06 1.24 0.05
N MET A 197 -18.20 1.85 -0.28
CA MET A 197 -18.41 3.30 -0.27
C MET A 197 -18.08 3.90 1.11
N MET A 198 -18.48 3.23 2.20
CA MET A 198 -18.14 3.68 3.56
C MET A 198 -16.64 3.56 3.85
N TRP A 199 -15.99 2.49 3.37
CA TRP A 199 -14.56 2.29 3.56
C TRP A 199 -13.70 3.33 2.83
N ILE A 200 -13.98 3.60 1.54
CA ILE A 200 -13.20 4.56 0.76
C ILE A 200 -13.37 6.01 1.27
N MET A 201 -14.54 6.33 1.83
CA MET A 201 -14.78 7.63 2.46
C MET A 201 -14.19 7.75 3.86
N SER A 202 -13.78 6.64 4.48
CA SER A 202 -13.02 6.67 5.73
C SER A 202 -11.55 7.01 5.51
N ASP A 203 -10.85 7.35 6.57
CA ASP A 203 -9.42 7.65 6.51
C ASP A 203 -8.56 6.44 6.15
N ARG A 204 -9.12 5.21 6.16
CA ARG A 204 -8.46 4.00 5.64
C ARG A 204 -7.92 4.16 4.21
N ALA A 205 -8.53 5.05 3.43
CA ALA A 205 -8.15 5.33 2.05
C ALA A 205 -7.09 6.43 1.89
N ILE A 206 -6.59 7.00 2.98
CA ILE A 206 -5.49 7.98 3.01
C ILE A 206 -4.45 7.60 4.07
N PRO A 207 -3.86 6.39 3.98
CA PRO A 207 -2.94 5.91 5.00
C PRO A 207 -1.72 6.82 5.14
N ARG A 208 -1.19 6.90 6.37
CA ARG A 208 0.00 7.69 6.70
C ARG A 208 1.26 7.11 6.03
N SER A 209 1.32 5.79 5.90
CA SER A 209 2.43 5.07 5.29
C SER A 209 1.95 3.68 4.89
N PHE A 210 2.58 3.06 3.88
CA PHE A 210 2.41 1.63 3.62
C PHE A 210 2.69 0.78 4.87
N ARG A 211 3.60 1.22 5.75
CA ARG A 211 4.01 0.54 7.00
C ARG A 211 2.93 0.56 8.09
N MET A 212 1.90 1.40 7.94
CA MET A 212 0.89 1.69 8.95
C MET A 212 -0.54 1.47 8.42
N MET A 213 -0.70 0.49 7.52
CA MET A 213 -2.01 0.06 7.03
C MET A 213 -2.14 -1.46 7.13
N GLN A 214 -3.37 -1.94 7.29
CA GLN A 214 -3.65 -3.37 7.19
C GLN A 214 -3.54 -3.85 5.74
N GLY A 215 -3.49 -5.17 5.56
CA GLY A 215 -3.69 -5.83 4.27
C GLY A 215 -4.67 -6.99 4.42
N PHE A 216 -5.38 -7.33 3.35
CA PHE A 216 -6.41 -8.36 3.36
C PHE A 216 -6.45 -9.08 2.02
N GLY A 217 -6.60 -10.40 2.06
CA GLY A 217 -6.82 -11.20 0.85
C GLY A 217 -8.17 -10.95 0.16
N VAL A 218 -9.09 -10.27 0.85
CA VAL A 218 -10.50 -10.00 0.49
C VAL A 218 -11.35 -11.27 0.40
N HIS A 219 -10.98 -12.17 -0.49
CA HIS A 219 -11.72 -13.37 -0.81
C HIS A 219 -11.58 -14.43 0.27
N THR A 220 -12.59 -15.30 0.31
CA THR A 220 -12.49 -16.57 1.01
C THR A 220 -11.71 -17.55 0.13
N PHE A 221 -10.67 -18.15 0.70
CA PHE A 221 -9.88 -19.25 0.11
C PHE A 221 -10.16 -20.55 0.88
N ARG A 222 -9.53 -21.65 0.47
CA ARG A 222 -9.47 -22.90 1.23
C ARG A 222 -8.05 -23.17 1.71
N LEU A 223 -7.93 -23.68 2.94
CA LEU A 223 -6.77 -24.44 3.39
C LEU A 223 -7.12 -25.92 3.42
N VAL A 224 -6.27 -26.76 2.83
CA VAL A 224 -6.47 -28.21 2.73
C VAL A 224 -5.30 -28.94 3.38
N ASN A 225 -5.60 -29.73 4.42
CA ASN A 225 -4.58 -30.46 5.17
C ASN A 225 -4.24 -31.83 4.57
N LYS A 226 -3.29 -32.55 5.18
CA LYS A 226 -2.80 -33.86 4.70
C LYS A 226 -3.86 -34.96 4.66
N ASN A 227 -4.94 -34.80 5.42
CA ASN A 227 -6.07 -35.74 5.45
C ASN A 227 -7.17 -35.36 4.44
N GLY A 228 -6.97 -34.31 3.64
CA GLY A 228 -7.95 -33.81 2.70
C GLY A 228 -9.08 -32.99 3.34
N LYS A 229 -8.99 -32.64 4.64
CA LYS A 229 -9.97 -31.76 5.28
C LYS A 229 -9.76 -30.33 4.79
N SER A 230 -10.82 -29.73 4.27
CA SER A 230 -10.89 -28.34 3.84
C SER A 230 -11.46 -27.44 4.92
N ARG A 231 -10.93 -26.22 5.03
CA ARG A 231 -11.46 -25.12 5.83
C ARG A 231 -11.44 -23.85 5.02
N PHE A 232 -12.46 -23.02 5.16
CA PHE A 232 -12.48 -21.69 4.57
C PHE A 232 -11.55 -20.75 5.35
N VAL A 233 -10.87 -19.86 4.61
CA VAL A 233 -9.90 -18.92 5.20
C VAL A 233 -9.99 -17.53 4.57
N LYS A 234 -9.85 -16.49 5.39
CA LYS A 234 -9.50 -15.12 4.95
C LYS A 234 -8.14 -14.73 5.52
N PHE A 235 -7.28 -14.14 4.67
CA PHE A 235 -5.94 -13.70 5.04
C PHE A 235 -5.90 -12.23 5.47
N HIS A 236 -5.12 -11.92 6.49
CA HIS A 236 -4.96 -10.60 7.10
C HIS A 236 -3.49 -10.27 7.30
N TRP A 237 -3.08 -9.04 7.00
CA TRP A 237 -1.81 -8.46 7.41
C TRP A 237 -2.08 -7.39 8.47
N LYS A 238 -1.51 -7.57 9.66
CA LYS A 238 -1.63 -6.64 10.79
C LYS A 238 -0.28 -5.90 10.97
N PRO A 239 -0.21 -4.57 10.72
CA PRO A 239 1.04 -3.83 10.85
C PRO A 239 1.46 -3.73 12.32
N LYS A 240 2.74 -3.99 12.62
CA LYS A 240 3.29 -3.85 13.98
C LYS A 240 3.30 -2.40 14.48
N LEU A 241 3.37 -1.44 13.56
CA LEU A 241 3.36 0.00 13.86
C LEU A 241 1.94 0.58 14.07
N GLY A 242 0.91 -0.25 14.05
CA GLY A 242 -0.48 0.22 14.12
C GLY A 242 -1.01 0.72 12.78
N ILE A 243 -2.23 1.24 12.82
CA ILE A 243 -3.04 1.65 11.67
C ILE A 243 -3.24 3.16 11.78
N HIS A 244 -2.54 3.90 10.94
CA HIS A 244 -2.53 5.35 10.99
C HIS A 244 -2.79 5.95 9.62
N SER A 245 -3.50 7.06 9.61
CA SER A 245 -3.94 7.74 8.40
C SER A 245 -3.68 9.24 8.50
N LEU A 246 -3.59 9.87 7.34
CA LEU A 246 -3.59 11.32 7.22
C LEU A 246 -5.01 11.85 7.45
N ILE A 247 -5.15 13.16 7.54
CA ILE A 247 -6.45 13.83 7.33
C ILE A 247 -6.53 14.36 5.91
N TRP A 248 -7.74 14.66 5.42
CA TRP A 248 -7.93 14.94 3.99
C TRP A 248 -7.14 16.15 3.49
N ASP A 249 -7.21 17.31 4.16
CA ASP A 249 -6.46 18.52 3.75
C ASP A 249 -4.94 18.26 3.70
N GLU A 250 -4.41 17.56 4.71
CA GLU A 250 -3.01 17.15 4.75
C GLU A 250 -2.66 16.23 3.58
N ALA A 251 -3.47 15.21 3.31
CA ALA A 251 -3.24 14.26 2.22
C ALA A 251 -3.20 14.95 0.85
N GLN A 252 -4.11 15.89 0.60
CA GLN A 252 -4.14 16.67 -0.64
C GLN A 252 -2.91 17.56 -0.81
N LYS A 253 -2.54 18.32 0.23
CA LYS A 253 -1.38 19.21 0.17
C LYS A 253 -0.06 18.43 0.11
N LEU A 254 0.02 17.31 0.82
CA LEU A 254 1.20 16.47 0.87
C LEU A 254 1.49 15.85 -0.51
N GLY A 255 0.46 15.45 -1.26
CA GLY A 255 0.61 14.95 -2.62
C GLY A 255 1.18 15.99 -3.60
N GLY A 256 1.00 17.29 -3.30
CA GLY A 256 1.67 18.38 -4.03
C GLY A 256 3.09 18.65 -3.55
N ALA A 257 3.36 18.52 -2.25
CA ALA A 257 4.68 18.76 -1.66
C ALA A 257 5.68 17.62 -1.94
N ASP A 258 5.22 16.37 -1.87
CA ASP A 258 5.99 15.16 -2.18
C ASP A 258 5.07 14.08 -2.78
N PRO A 259 4.91 14.01 -4.12
CA PRO A 259 4.09 12.99 -4.75
C PRO A 259 4.65 11.56 -4.59
N ASP A 260 5.89 11.42 -4.10
CA ASP A 260 6.60 10.18 -3.83
C ASP A 260 6.64 9.85 -2.31
N TYR A 261 5.75 10.44 -1.51
CA TYR A 261 5.80 10.36 -0.06
C TYR A 261 5.82 8.93 0.51
N HIS A 262 4.92 8.02 0.06
CA HIS A 262 4.84 6.68 0.64
C HIS A 262 6.02 5.80 0.22
N ARG A 263 6.49 5.90 -1.03
CA ARG A 263 7.69 5.19 -1.48
C ARG A 263 8.95 5.70 -0.80
N ARG A 264 9.05 7.01 -0.57
CA ARG A 264 10.17 7.63 0.14
C ARG A 264 10.19 7.15 1.58
N ASP A 265 9.04 7.19 2.26
CA ASP A 265 8.92 6.66 3.63
C ASP A 265 9.38 5.20 3.71
N LEU A 266 8.92 4.33 2.79
CA LEU A 266 9.33 2.92 2.76
C LEU A 266 10.84 2.77 2.52
N TRP A 267 11.36 3.44 1.49
CA TRP A 267 12.77 3.36 1.09
C TRP A 267 13.72 3.84 2.19
N GLU A 268 13.46 5.02 2.75
CA GLU A 268 14.29 5.65 3.79
C GLU A 268 14.27 4.81 5.07
N ASN A 269 13.10 4.30 5.48
CA ASN A 269 13.02 3.50 6.69
C ASN A 269 13.73 2.14 6.54
N ILE A 270 13.66 1.48 5.38
CA ILE A 270 14.45 0.26 5.15
C ILE A 270 15.95 0.57 5.21
N ASN A 271 16.42 1.66 4.60
CA ASN A 271 17.83 2.06 4.66
C ASN A 271 18.29 2.44 6.07
N ALA A 272 17.41 3.02 6.88
CA ALA A 272 17.66 3.36 8.28
C ALA A 272 17.61 2.15 9.23
N GLY A 273 17.24 0.95 8.74
CA GLY A 273 17.05 -0.24 9.56
C GLY A 273 15.71 -0.29 10.32
N ASN A 274 14.81 0.67 10.05
CA ASN A 274 13.46 0.75 10.58
C ASN A 274 12.50 -0.12 9.75
N TYR A 275 12.77 -1.43 9.70
CA TYR A 275 12.08 -2.35 8.80
C TYR A 275 10.56 -2.37 9.03
N PRO A 276 9.73 -2.23 7.97
CA PRO A 276 8.32 -2.54 8.04
C PRO A 276 8.08 -3.99 8.47
N GLU A 277 7.19 -4.19 9.44
CA GLU A 277 6.81 -5.51 9.93
C GLU A 277 5.29 -5.68 9.96
N TYR A 278 4.83 -6.82 9.47
CA TYR A 278 3.41 -7.19 9.46
C TYR A 278 3.24 -8.62 9.93
N GLU A 279 2.23 -8.86 10.77
CA GLU A 279 1.84 -10.21 11.14
C GLU A 279 0.81 -10.76 10.17
N LEU A 280 1.06 -11.96 9.66
CA LEU A 280 0.08 -12.71 8.88
C LEU A 280 -0.91 -13.33 9.87
N GLY A 281 -2.18 -13.02 9.67
CA GLY A 281 -3.29 -13.61 10.38
C GLY A 281 -4.24 -14.33 9.44
N ILE A 282 -4.95 -15.33 9.97
CA ILE A 282 -6.00 -16.04 9.27
C ILE A 282 -7.28 -16.08 10.10
N GLN A 283 -8.41 -15.84 9.45
CA GLN A 283 -9.73 -16.20 9.97
C GLN A 283 -10.07 -17.57 9.40
N ILE A 284 -10.66 -18.46 10.22
CA ILE A 284 -10.90 -19.85 9.84
C ILE A 284 -12.38 -20.15 10.05
N LEU A 285 -12.98 -20.84 9.08
CA LEU A 285 -14.34 -21.36 9.18
C LEU A 285 -14.35 -22.83 8.74
N GLU A 286 -14.99 -23.70 9.52
CA GLU A 286 -15.22 -25.10 9.16
C GLU A 286 -16.18 -25.19 7.96
N GLU A 287 -15.99 -26.19 7.10
CA GLU A 287 -16.80 -26.30 5.88
C GLU A 287 -18.28 -26.55 6.17
N GLU A 288 -18.59 -27.31 7.23
CA GLU A 288 -19.96 -27.53 7.71
C GLU A 288 -20.70 -26.25 8.16
N ASP A 289 -19.97 -25.15 8.33
CA ASP A 289 -20.47 -23.90 8.89
C ASP A 289 -20.68 -22.80 7.83
N GLU A 290 -20.50 -23.12 6.54
CA GLU A 290 -20.59 -22.18 5.40
C GLU A 290 -21.85 -21.30 5.43
N PHE A 291 -23.00 -21.87 5.81
CA PHE A 291 -24.31 -21.21 5.77
C PHE A 291 -24.83 -20.79 7.16
N LYS A 292 -23.98 -20.74 8.19
CA LYS A 292 -24.41 -20.39 9.57
C LYS A 292 -24.59 -18.89 9.81
N TYR A 293 -24.08 -18.04 8.93
CA TYR A 293 -24.01 -16.60 9.13
C TYR A 293 -25.06 -15.86 8.29
N ASP A 294 -25.30 -14.59 8.64
CA ASP A 294 -26.27 -13.70 8.00
C ASP A 294 -25.78 -13.08 6.68
N PHE A 295 -24.56 -13.40 6.28
CA PHE A 295 -23.97 -13.02 5.00
C PHE A 295 -23.33 -14.23 4.32
N ASP A 296 -23.20 -14.15 3.00
CA ASP A 296 -22.51 -15.18 2.22
C ASP A 296 -20.98 -15.02 2.34
N ILE A 297 -20.29 -16.09 2.73
CA ILE A 297 -18.83 -16.03 2.87
C ILE A 297 -18.11 -15.89 1.53
N LEU A 298 -18.78 -16.17 0.40
CA LEU A 298 -18.26 -16.04 -0.95
C LEU A 298 -18.51 -14.65 -1.55
N ASP A 299 -19.24 -13.78 -0.85
CA ASP A 299 -19.48 -12.41 -1.26
C ASP A 299 -18.28 -11.51 -0.90
N ALA A 300 -17.53 -11.09 -1.91
CA ALA A 300 -16.36 -10.22 -1.75
C ALA A 300 -16.70 -8.81 -1.20
N THR A 301 -17.98 -8.43 -1.13
CA THR A 301 -18.44 -7.19 -0.49
C THR A 301 -18.66 -7.35 1.01
N LYS A 302 -18.42 -8.55 1.57
CA LYS A 302 -18.67 -8.87 2.98
C LYS A 302 -17.39 -9.15 3.77
N ILE A 303 -17.23 -8.45 4.89
CA ILE A 303 -16.24 -8.79 5.91
C ILE A 303 -16.69 -10.02 6.71
N TRP A 304 -15.72 -10.70 7.30
CA TRP A 304 -15.95 -11.58 8.44
C TRP A 304 -15.60 -10.79 9.71
N PRO A 305 -16.59 -10.35 10.51
CA PRO A 305 -16.31 -9.57 11.71
C PRO A 305 -15.35 -10.31 12.65
N GLU A 306 -14.34 -9.62 13.19
CA GLU A 306 -13.31 -10.27 14.01
C GLU A 306 -13.86 -10.81 15.34
N GLU A 307 -15.03 -10.32 15.76
CA GLU A 307 -15.75 -10.78 16.95
C GLU A 307 -16.40 -12.16 16.75
N ASP A 308 -16.80 -12.48 15.51
CA ASP A 308 -17.36 -13.80 15.17
C ASP A 308 -16.26 -14.73 14.63
N PHE A 309 -15.26 -14.17 13.95
CA PHE A 309 -14.14 -14.87 13.35
C PHE A 309 -12.81 -14.27 13.83
N PRO A 310 -12.30 -14.68 15.01
CA PRO A 310 -11.04 -14.17 15.54
C PRO A 310 -9.88 -14.41 14.56
N VAL A 311 -9.02 -13.41 14.42
CA VAL A 311 -7.81 -13.53 13.58
C VAL A 311 -6.75 -14.30 14.35
N LYS A 312 -6.43 -15.52 13.91
CA LYS A 312 -5.28 -16.29 14.41
C LYS A 312 -4.01 -15.77 13.75
N ILE A 313 -3.11 -15.18 14.51
CA ILE A 313 -1.78 -14.78 14.03
C ILE A 313 -0.90 -16.03 13.84
N ILE A 314 -0.29 -16.17 12.67
CA ILE A 314 0.46 -17.37 12.26
C ILE A 314 1.93 -17.12 11.95
N GLY A 315 2.32 -15.87 11.67
CA GLY A 315 3.70 -15.55 11.34
C GLY A 315 3.93 -14.07 11.10
N LYS A 316 5.14 -13.71 10.70
CA LYS A 316 5.58 -12.33 10.49
C LYS A 316 6.33 -12.17 9.18
N MET A 317 6.04 -11.08 8.49
CA MET A 317 6.84 -10.56 7.39
C MET A 317 7.67 -9.37 7.86
N THR A 318 8.96 -9.35 7.52
CA THR A 318 9.87 -8.22 7.72
C THR A 318 10.43 -7.78 6.36
N LEU A 319 10.19 -6.53 5.96
CA LEU A 319 10.72 -5.94 4.72
C LEU A 319 12.07 -5.29 5.01
N ASN A 320 13.15 -5.87 4.48
CA ASN A 320 14.50 -5.57 4.96
C ASN A 320 15.50 -5.25 3.85
N CYS A 321 15.06 -5.24 2.59
CA CYS A 321 15.90 -4.84 1.48
C CYS A 321 15.08 -4.08 0.44
N ASN A 322 15.64 -2.95 0.03
CA ASN A 322 15.15 -2.18 -1.09
C ASN A 322 15.49 -2.87 -2.42
N VAL A 323 14.81 -2.45 -3.50
CA VAL A 323 15.16 -2.87 -4.87
C VAL A 323 16.42 -2.14 -5.33
N ASP A 324 17.24 -2.79 -6.15
CA ASP A 324 18.39 -2.18 -6.82
C ASP A 324 17.92 -1.43 -8.08
N ASN A 325 16.92 -1.97 -8.78
CA ASN A 325 16.34 -1.32 -9.96
C ASN A 325 14.81 -1.41 -9.98
N VAL A 326 14.16 -0.25 -9.82
CA VAL A 326 12.70 -0.13 -9.79
C VAL A 326 12.04 -0.73 -11.04
N PHE A 327 12.63 -0.59 -12.23
CA PHE A 327 12.03 -1.14 -13.44
C PHE A 327 12.14 -2.67 -13.49
N ALA A 328 13.34 -3.22 -13.31
CA ALA A 328 13.58 -4.66 -13.40
C ALA A 328 12.88 -5.47 -12.31
N GLU A 329 12.67 -4.87 -11.13
CA GLU A 329 12.12 -5.58 -9.98
C GLU A 329 10.67 -5.16 -9.69
N THR A 330 10.41 -3.88 -9.47
CA THR A 330 9.06 -3.39 -9.09
C THR A 330 8.11 -3.25 -10.28
N GLU A 331 8.58 -2.72 -11.41
CA GLU A 331 7.73 -2.56 -12.59
C GLU A 331 7.44 -3.92 -13.22
N GLN A 332 8.46 -4.77 -13.41
CA GLN A 332 8.32 -6.05 -14.09
C GLN A 332 7.73 -7.19 -13.24
N VAL A 333 7.62 -7.06 -11.91
CA VAL A 333 7.00 -8.12 -11.10
C VAL A 333 5.56 -8.40 -11.55
N ALA A 334 5.23 -9.68 -11.75
CA ALA A 334 3.90 -10.17 -12.05
C ALA A 334 3.37 -10.89 -10.81
N LEU A 335 2.28 -10.37 -10.26
CA LEU A 335 1.58 -10.90 -9.08
C LEU A 335 0.22 -11.41 -9.53
N HIS A 336 -0.18 -12.61 -9.15
CA HIS A 336 -1.41 -13.23 -9.63
C HIS A 336 -2.08 -14.09 -8.56
N PRO A 337 -3.33 -13.82 -8.14
CA PRO A 337 -4.00 -14.63 -7.11
C PRO A 337 -4.20 -16.11 -7.49
N GLY A 338 -4.07 -16.47 -8.78
CA GLY A 338 -4.09 -17.87 -9.23
C GLY A 338 -2.75 -18.60 -9.08
N SER A 339 -1.67 -17.91 -8.71
CA SER A 339 -0.42 -18.54 -8.30
C SER A 339 -0.53 -19.00 -6.85
N ILE A 340 -1.10 -20.20 -6.68
CA ILE A 340 -1.22 -20.90 -5.39
C ILE A 340 -0.28 -22.09 -5.32
N VAL A 341 -0.09 -22.62 -4.11
CA VAL A 341 0.71 -23.81 -3.83
C VAL A 341 -0.18 -24.89 -3.18
N ARG A 342 0.27 -26.14 -3.22
CA ARG A 342 -0.46 -27.29 -2.65
C ARG A 342 -0.85 -26.99 -1.19
N GLY A 343 -2.11 -27.27 -0.84
CA GLY A 343 -2.65 -27.00 0.50
C GLY A 343 -3.38 -25.66 0.63
N ILE A 344 -3.34 -24.81 -0.39
CA ILE A 344 -4.22 -23.65 -0.57
C ILE A 344 -5.05 -23.91 -1.82
N ASP A 345 -6.35 -23.59 -1.80
CA ASP A 345 -7.24 -23.72 -2.97
C ASP A 345 -8.25 -22.57 -3.01
N PHE A 346 -9.01 -22.49 -4.09
CA PHE A 346 -9.98 -21.43 -4.34
C PHE A 346 -11.37 -21.75 -3.77
N THR A 347 -12.22 -20.73 -3.79
CA THR A 347 -13.67 -20.86 -3.56
C THR A 347 -14.45 -20.38 -4.77
N ASN A 348 -15.78 -20.46 -4.69
CA ASN A 348 -16.69 -20.04 -5.75
C ASN A 348 -17.04 -18.53 -5.67
N ASP A 349 -16.25 -17.74 -4.93
CA ASP A 349 -16.34 -16.27 -4.99
C ASP A 349 -16.24 -15.80 -6.45
N PRO A 350 -17.31 -15.21 -7.03
CA PRO A 350 -17.37 -14.93 -8.46
C PRO A 350 -16.41 -13.81 -8.89
N LEU A 351 -16.03 -12.91 -7.97
CA LEU A 351 -14.99 -11.93 -8.22
C LEU A 351 -13.61 -12.60 -8.28
N LEU A 352 -13.30 -13.49 -7.33
CA LEU A 352 -12.04 -14.25 -7.35
C LEU A 352 -11.91 -15.04 -8.65
N GLN A 353 -12.96 -15.74 -9.07
CA GLN A 353 -12.96 -16.55 -10.30
C GLN A 353 -12.62 -15.71 -11.54
N GLY A 354 -13.17 -14.50 -11.69
CA GLY A 354 -12.79 -13.58 -12.76
C GLY A 354 -11.32 -13.14 -12.71
N ARG A 355 -10.79 -12.91 -11.50
CA ARG A 355 -9.38 -12.55 -11.28
C ARG A 355 -8.42 -13.68 -11.69
N LEU A 356 -8.83 -14.95 -11.60
CA LEU A 356 -7.98 -16.09 -12.00
C LEU A 356 -7.62 -16.04 -13.49
N PHE A 357 -8.49 -15.51 -14.34
CA PHE A 357 -8.20 -15.28 -15.76
C PHE A 357 -7.34 -14.03 -15.98
N SER A 358 -7.84 -12.88 -15.51
CA SER A 358 -7.38 -11.55 -15.93
C SER A 358 -5.88 -11.31 -15.70
N TYR A 359 -5.36 -11.80 -14.57
CA TYR A 359 -4.00 -11.49 -14.16
C TYR A 359 -2.93 -12.20 -14.98
N THR A 360 -3.22 -13.37 -15.56
CA THR A 360 -2.31 -14.03 -16.51
C THR A 360 -2.35 -13.31 -17.85
N ASP A 361 -3.55 -13.05 -18.36
CA ASP A 361 -3.78 -12.39 -19.64
C ASP A 361 -3.08 -11.01 -19.73
N THR A 362 -3.27 -10.15 -18.72
CA THR A 362 -2.70 -8.80 -18.73
C THR A 362 -1.17 -8.79 -18.74
N GLN A 363 -0.48 -9.81 -18.17
CA GLN A 363 0.99 -9.85 -18.22
C GLN A 363 1.51 -10.11 -19.63
N LEU A 364 0.77 -10.87 -20.45
CA LEU A 364 1.18 -11.20 -21.80
C LEU A 364 1.37 -9.93 -22.64
N ALA A 365 0.46 -8.96 -22.48
CA ALA A 365 0.56 -7.66 -23.13
C ALA A 365 1.57 -6.72 -22.45
N ARG A 366 1.67 -6.77 -21.11
CA ARG A 366 2.44 -5.81 -20.33
C ARG A 366 3.95 -6.10 -20.31
N VAL A 367 4.33 -7.33 -19.96
CA VAL A 367 5.73 -7.74 -19.72
C VAL A 367 6.19 -8.88 -20.63
N GLY A 368 5.29 -9.45 -21.42
CA GLY A 368 5.59 -10.44 -22.45
C GLY A 368 5.26 -11.88 -22.06
N THR A 369 5.29 -12.78 -23.06
CA THR A 369 4.80 -14.16 -22.96
C THR A 369 5.53 -15.01 -21.92
N ASN A 370 6.85 -14.85 -21.80
CA ASN A 370 7.71 -15.62 -20.89
C ASN A 370 8.03 -14.86 -19.59
N TYR A 371 7.09 -14.03 -19.09
CA TYR A 371 7.33 -13.15 -17.95
C TYR A 371 7.77 -13.87 -16.66
N GLN A 372 7.47 -15.18 -16.51
CA GLN A 372 7.94 -15.98 -15.37
C GLN A 372 9.47 -16.20 -15.39
N GLU A 373 10.12 -16.05 -16.55
CA GLU A 373 11.58 -16.15 -16.68
C GLU A 373 12.30 -14.85 -16.31
N LEU A 374 11.59 -13.73 -16.18
CA LEU A 374 12.16 -12.47 -15.70
C LEU A 374 12.68 -12.64 -14.26
N PRO A 375 13.88 -12.12 -13.93
CA PRO A 375 14.57 -12.45 -12.68
C PRO A 375 13.71 -12.34 -11.42
N ILE A 376 12.93 -11.26 -11.27
CA ILE A 376 12.07 -11.08 -10.09
C ILE A 376 10.91 -12.09 -10.03
N ASN A 377 10.39 -12.57 -11.16
CA ASN A 377 9.24 -13.48 -11.20
C ASN A 377 9.61 -14.96 -11.05
N ARG A 378 10.88 -15.31 -11.30
CA ARG A 378 11.36 -16.68 -11.23
C ARG A 378 11.14 -17.30 -9.85
N PRO A 379 10.66 -18.56 -9.76
CA PRO A 379 10.65 -19.29 -8.51
C PRO A 379 12.07 -19.62 -8.06
N VAL A 380 12.26 -19.80 -6.75
CA VAL A 380 13.54 -20.26 -6.17
C VAL A 380 13.66 -21.79 -6.20
N CYS A 381 12.54 -22.51 -6.39
CA CYS A 381 12.53 -23.96 -6.59
C CYS A 381 12.77 -24.33 -8.06
N PRO A 382 13.20 -25.58 -8.35
CA PRO A 382 13.26 -26.08 -9.72
C PRO A 382 11.89 -26.08 -10.40
N PHE A 383 11.88 -25.91 -11.73
CA PHE A 383 10.68 -26.02 -12.55
C PHE A 383 11.03 -26.65 -13.90
N HIS A 384 10.22 -27.63 -14.31
CA HIS A 384 10.41 -28.37 -15.56
C HIS A 384 9.05 -28.69 -16.16
N ASN A 385 8.86 -28.37 -17.43
CA ASN A 385 7.61 -28.63 -18.14
C ASN A 385 7.86 -28.78 -19.65
N ASN A 386 6.77 -28.92 -20.41
CA ASN A 386 6.79 -29.10 -21.86
C ASN A 386 6.44 -27.82 -22.64
N GLN A 387 6.35 -26.66 -21.99
CA GLN A 387 6.11 -25.37 -22.66
C GLN A 387 7.38 -24.90 -23.36
N ARG A 388 7.27 -24.33 -24.56
CA ARG A 388 8.39 -23.92 -25.42
C ARG A 388 8.10 -22.58 -26.09
N ASP A 389 9.16 -22.00 -26.65
CA ASP A 389 9.13 -20.81 -27.52
C ASP A 389 8.55 -19.57 -26.82
N GLY A 390 7.90 -18.68 -27.59
CA GLY A 390 7.42 -17.38 -27.12
C GLY A 390 8.48 -16.28 -27.16
N ALA A 391 8.03 -15.03 -27.10
CA ALA A 391 8.91 -13.87 -27.11
C ALA A 391 9.86 -13.88 -25.90
N SER A 392 11.11 -13.44 -26.11
CA SER A 392 12.14 -13.32 -25.06
C SER A 392 12.34 -14.58 -24.22
N LYS A 393 12.39 -15.75 -24.85
CA LYS A 393 12.72 -17.03 -24.21
C LYS A 393 14.20 -17.04 -23.78
N TYR A 394 14.48 -17.20 -22.48
CA TYR A 394 15.84 -17.23 -21.93
C TYR A 394 16.32 -18.66 -21.67
N ILE A 395 15.43 -19.53 -21.21
CA ILE A 395 15.77 -20.92 -20.88
C ILE A 395 15.95 -21.73 -22.17
N ILE A 396 17.10 -22.37 -22.31
CA ILE A 396 17.37 -23.31 -23.40
C ILE A 396 17.03 -24.72 -22.92
N ASP A 397 15.82 -25.18 -23.27
CA ASP A 397 15.38 -26.55 -23.03
C ASP A 397 16.17 -27.53 -23.90
N LYS A 398 16.93 -28.44 -23.28
CA LYS A 398 17.75 -29.44 -24.01
C LYS A 398 16.92 -30.65 -24.44
N GLY A 399 17.20 -31.16 -25.63
CA GLY A 399 16.64 -32.41 -26.15
C GLY A 399 15.53 -32.19 -27.17
N LYS A 400 14.90 -33.30 -27.61
CA LYS A 400 13.94 -33.33 -28.72
C LYS A 400 12.47 -33.40 -28.29
N ILE A 401 12.18 -33.41 -27.00
CA ILE A 401 10.84 -33.70 -26.46
C ILE A 401 10.22 -32.43 -25.84
N ALA A 402 8.96 -32.19 -26.21
CA ALA A 402 8.16 -31.05 -25.77
C ALA A 402 6.69 -31.45 -25.55
N TYR A 403 6.43 -32.72 -25.20
CA TYR A 403 5.08 -33.23 -24.98
C TYR A 403 5.06 -34.34 -23.91
N HIS A 404 3.93 -34.50 -23.25
CA HIS A 404 3.69 -35.56 -22.26
C HIS A 404 3.28 -36.87 -22.94
N ASN A 405 3.48 -38.00 -22.26
CA ASN A 405 3.31 -39.36 -22.78
C ASN A 405 4.24 -39.67 -23.96
N ASN A 406 5.55 -39.66 -23.67
CA ASN A 406 6.60 -39.95 -24.63
C ASN A 406 7.47 -41.12 -24.15
N SER A 407 7.93 -41.99 -25.06
CA SER A 407 8.92 -43.04 -24.76
C SER A 407 10.35 -42.56 -24.88
N LEU A 408 10.59 -41.56 -25.74
CA LEU A 408 11.91 -41.06 -26.11
C LEU A 408 12.68 -40.40 -24.96
N ALA A 409 11.99 -39.91 -23.93
CA ALA A 409 12.58 -39.41 -22.69
C ALA A 409 11.98 -40.08 -21.45
N ASN A 410 11.52 -41.33 -21.58
CA ASN A 410 10.91 -42.10 -20.48
C ASN A 410 9.78 -41.33 -19.75
N ASN A 411 8.98 -40.59 -20.52
CA ASN A 411 7.91 -39.72 -20.04
C ASN A 411 8.35 -38.64 -19.02
N THR A 412 9.57 -38.13 -19.14
CA THR A 412 10.06 -36.98 -18.36
C THR A 412 9.83 -35.66 -19.11
N PRO A 413 9.59 -34.53 -18.40
CA PRO A 413 9.23 -34.46 -16.98
C PRO A 413 7.88 -35.17 -16.72
N TYR A 414 7.79 -35.91 -15.61
CA TYR A 414 6.62 -36.72 -15.24
C TYR A 414 5.69 -36.00 -14.27
N THR A 415 4.43 -36.42 -14.22
CA THR A 415 3.46 -35.95 -13.21
C THR A 415 3.73 -36.58 -11.84
N VAL A 416 3.55 -35.81 -10.77
CA VAL A 416 3.61 -36.32 -9.39
C VAL A 416 2.18 -36.55 -8.87
N PRO A 417 1.83 -37.75 -8.37
CA PRO A 417 0.52 -37.98 -7.76
C PRO A 417 0.30 -37.09 -6.52
N GLY A 418 -0.95 -36.75 -6.22
CA GLY A 418 -1.30 -35.94 -5.04
C GLY A 418 -0.81 -36.52 -3.70
N THR A 419 -0.79 -37.86 -3.59
CA THR A 419 -0.25 -38.60 -2.43
C THR A 419 1.26 -38.47 -2.25
N LYS A 420 1.96 -37.94 -3.27
CA LYS A 420 3.41 -37.72 -3.27
C LYS A 420 3.80 -36.25 -3.44
N GLY A 421 2.87 -35.31 -3.21
CA GLY A 421 3.16 -33.88 -3.27
C GLY A 421 2.70 -33.14 -4.52
N GLY A 422 2.03 -33.80 -5.48
CA GLY A 422 1.39 -33.11 -6.59
C GLY A 422 0.23 -32.22 -6.12
N PHE A 423 0.00 -31.09 -6.82
CA PHE A 423 -1.20 -30.27 -6.59
C PHE A 423 -2.46 -31.07 -6.93
N VAL A 424 -3.47 -30.99 -6.08
CA VAL A 424 -4.79 -31.60 -6.29
C VAL A 424 -5.83 -30.57 -5.89
N THR A 425 -6.75 -30.28 -6.81
CA THR A 425 -7.92 -29.46 -6.51
C THR A 425 -8.80 -30.17 -5.49
N TYR A 426 -9.22 -29.45 -4.45
CA TYR A 426 -10.18 -29.93 -3.48
C TYR A 426 -11.46 -30.35 -4.20
N PRO A 427 -11.95 -31.59 -4.01
CA PRO A 427 -13.09 -32.12 -4.75
C PRO A 427 -14.43 -31.59 -4.20
N SER A 428 -14.61 -30.28 -4.15
CA SER A 428 -15.88 -29.65 -3.75
C SER A 428 -17.01 -30.06 -4.70
N THR A 429 -18.19 -30.31 -4.14
CA THR A 429 -19.38 -30.64 -4.95
C THR A 429 -19.86 -29.41 -5.73
N VAL A 430 -20.14 -29.59 -7.02
CA VAL A 430 -20.77 -28.57 -7.87
C VAL A 430 -22.11 -29.11 -8.36
N SER A 431 -23.20 -28.43 -8.00
CA SER A 431 -24.55 -28.76 -8.44
C SER A 431 -25.32 -27.47 -8.77
N GLY A 432 -26.15 -27.52 -9.81
CA GLY A 432 -26.93 -26.36 -10.24
C GLY A 432 -27.20 -26.33 -11.74
N HIS A 433 -27.99 -25.36 -12.18
CA HIS A 433 -28.21 -25.06 -13.59
C HIS A 433 -27.19 -24.02 -14.07
N LYS A 434 -26.85 -24.03 -15.36
CA LYS A 434 -26.05 -22.96 -15.96
C LYS A 434 -26.91 -21.70 -16.09
N THR A 435 -26.65 -20.68 -15.26
CA THR A 435 -27.38 -19.40 -15.28
C THR A 435 -26.41 -18.22 -15.24
N ARG A 436 -26.94 -17.00 -15.42
CA ARG A 436 -26.24 -15.73 -15.19
C ARG A 436 -27.08 -14.91 -14.22
N GLU A 437 -26.95 -15.21 -12.93
CA GLU A 437 -27.80 -14.68 -11.88
C GLU A 437 -26.98 -14.36 -10.63
N THR A 438 -27.32 -13.26 -9.96
CA THR A 438 -26.81 -12.95 -8.63
C THR A 438 -27.52 -13.82 -7.60
N ALA A 439 -26.74 -14.51 -6.75
CA ALA A 439 -27.28 -15.32 -5.67
C ALA A 439 -28.17 -14.49 -4.74
N ALA A 440 -29.25 -15.08 -4.21
CA ALA A 440 -30.14 -14.38 -3.29
C ALA A 440 -29.42 -13.95 -2.00
N SER A 441 -28.44 -14.74 -1.54
CA SER A 441 -27.59 -14.47 -0.37
C SER A 441 -26.68 -13.24 -0.54
N PHE A 442 -26.47 -12.76 -1.78
CA PHE A 442 -25.65 -11.60 -2.09
C PHE A 442 -26.46 -10.28 -2.10
N LYS A 443 -27.79 -10.33 -1.93
CA LYS A 443 -28.67 -9.15 -2.07
C LYS A 443 -28.74 -8.25 -0.84
N ASP A 444 -28.10 -8.62 0.26
CA ASP A 444 -27.92 -7.69 1.38
C ASP A 444 -26.76 -6.74 1.10
N HIS A 445 -27.06 -5.46 0.93
CA HIS A 445 -26.07 -4.45 0.60
C HIS A 445 -25.78 -3.48 1.76
N PHE A 446 -26.69 -3.37 2.72
CA PHE A 446 -26.68 -2.25 3.67
C PHE A 446 -26.32 -2.66 5.10
N SER A 447 -26.50 -3.93 5.50
CA SER A 447 -26.24 -4.37 6.87
C SER A 447 -24.80 -4.15 7.30
N GLN A 448 -23.83 -4.55 6.47
CA GLN A 448 -22.41 -4.35 6.81
C GLN A 448 -21.92 -2.92 6.60
N ALA A 449 -22.56 -2.14 5.72
CA ALA A 449 -22.29 -0.71 5.62
C ALA A 449 -22.71 0.02 6.91
N ARG A 450 -23.86 -0.36 7.49
CA ARG A 450 -24.33 0.13 8.79
C ARG A 450 -23.47 -0.37 9.94
N LEU A 451 -23.07 -1.65 9.94
CA LEU A 451 -22.13 -2.18 10.93
C LEU A 451 -20.82 -1.37 10.94
N PHE A 452 -20.25 -1.06 9.77
CA PHE A 452 -19.07 -0.22 9.66
C PHE A 452 -19.29 1.17 10.25
N TRP A 453 -20.39 1.84 9.89
CA TRP A 453 -20.75 3.16 10.45
C TRP A 453 -20.88 3.13 11.99
N ASN A 454 -21.52 2.09 12.52
CA ASN A 454 -21.68 1.90 13.97
C ASN A 454 -20.34 1.70 14.69
N SER A 455 -19.34 1.14 14.01
CA SER A 455 -18.01 0.92 14.57
C SER A 455 -17.14 2.17 14.67
N MET A 456 -17.46 3.23 13.93
CA MET A 456 -16.60 4.42 13.85
C MET A 456 -16.69 5.28 15.10
N SER A 457 -15.53 5.76 15.56
CA SER A 457 -15.47 6.83 16.58
C SER A 457 -16.09 8.12 16.06
N ASN A 458 -16.42 9.06 16.95
CA ASN A 458 -17.00 10.35 16.55
C ASN A 458 -16.12 11.12 15.56
N VAL A 459 -14.78 11.08 15.75
CA VAL A 459 -13.82 11.73 14.84
C VAL A 459 -13.88 11.08 13.45
N GLU A 460 -13.85 9.74 13.40
CA GLU A 460 -13.93 9.01 12.12
C GLU A 460 -15.27 9.26 11.40
N LYS A 461 -16.38 9.35 12.13
CA LYS A 461 -17.70 9.70 11.58
C LYS A 461 -17.70 11.09 10.94
N VAL A 462 -17.08 12.08 11.61
CA VAL A 462 -16.92 13.43 11.08
C VAL A 462 -16.07 13.42 9.81
N HIS A 463 -14.95 12.70 9.79
CA HIS A 463 -14.09 12.61 8.61
C HIS A 463 -14.80 11.93 7.43
N ILE A 464 -15.57 10.86 7.68
CA ILE A 464 -16.39 10.20 6.64
C ILE A 464 -17.42 11.18 6.06
N MET A 465 -18.13 11.91 6.91
CA MET A 465 -19.08 12.94 6.48
C MET A 465 -18.37 14.01 5.63
N GLN A 466 -17.23 14.53 6.08
CA GLN A 466 -16.45 15.52 5.33
C GLN A 466 -15.96 14.96 3.99
N ALA A 467 -15.54 13.70 3.93
CA ALA A 467 -15.12 13.04 2.71
C ALA A 467 -16.25 12.93 1.69
N PHE A 468 -17.44 12.46 2.12
CA PHE A 468 -18.63 12.45 1.25
C PHE A 468 -18.99 13.85 0.75
N SER A 469 -19.01 14.84 1.64
CA SER A 469 -19.32 16.22 1.28
C SER A 469 -18.32 16.80 0.28
N PHE A 470 -17.03 16.50 0.44
CA PHE A 470 -15.98 16.94 -0.49
C PHE A 470 -16.13 16.26 -1.87
N GLU A 471 -16.24 14.93 -1.89
CA GLU A 471 -16.31 14.14 -3.11
C GLU A 471 -17.56 14.48 -3.91
N LEU A 472 -18.74 14.43 -3.28
CA LEU A 472 -20.01 14.75 -3.91
C LEU A 472 -20.14 16.24 -4.22
N GLY A 473 -19.47 17.11 -3.48
CA GLY A 473 -19.39 18.54 -3.78
C GLY A 473 -18.71 18.84 -5.11
N LYS A 474 -17.86 17.93 -5.62
CA LYS A 474 -17.21 18.04 -6.93
C LYS A 474 -18.06 17.48 -8.08
N VAL A 475 -18.97 16.55 -7.80
CA VAL A 475 -19.90 15.97 -8.77
C VAL A 475 -20.83 17.03 -9.37
N LYS A 476 -20.86 17.15 -10.69
CA LYS A 476 -21.65 18.17 -11.40
C LYS A 476 -23.12 17.80 -11.45
N SER A 477 -23.46 16.54 -11.68
CA SER A 477 -24.83 16.05 -11.75
C SER A 477 -25.50 16.11 -10.38
N LYS A 478 -26.51 16.98 -10.25
CA LYS A 478 -27.35 17.04 -9.05
C LYS A 478 -28.15 15.76 -8.82
N SER A 479 -28.51 15.07 -9.89
CA SER A 479 -29.23 13.79 -9.80
C SER A 479 -28.34 12.72 -9.17
N VAL A 480 -27.08 12.59 -9.63
CA VAL A 480 -26.12 11.64 -9.06
C VAL A 480 -25.91 11.92 -7.57
N ARG A 481 -25.66 13.18 -7.20
CA ARG A 481 -25.57 13.60 -5.79
C ARG A 481 -26.76 13.14 -4.96
N GLN A 482 -27.98 13.37 -5.45
CA GLN A 482 -29.19 12.96 -4.74
C GLN A 482 -29.30 11.44 -4.60
N GLN A 483 -28.95 10.68 -5.65
CA GLN A 483 -29.03 9.22 -5.62
C GLN A 483 -28.02 8.63 -4.62
N VAL A 484 -26.79 9.18 -4.55
CA VAL A 484 -25.81 8.77 -3.53
C VAL A 484 -26.33 9.10 -2.13
N VAL A 485 -26.89 10.30 -1.91
CA VAL A 485 -27.50 10.67 -0.62
C VAL A 485 -28.64 9.72 -0.24
N ASN A 486 -29.48 9.31 -1.19
CA ASN A 486 -30.53 8.32 -0.96
C ASN A 486 -29.93 6.97 -0.53
N MET A 487 -28.85 6.54 -1.18
CA MET A 487 -28.11 5.32 -0.83
C MET A 487 -27.50 5.38 0.57
N ILE A 488 -26.94 6.53 0.95
CA ILE A 488 -26.49 6.79 2.33
C ILE A 488 -27.67 6.71 3.31
N GLY A 489 -28.86 7.16 2.92
CA GLY A 489 -30.09 7.07 3.72
C GLY A 489 -30.49 5.64 4.11
N HIS A 490 -30.19 4.64 3.27
CA HIS A 490 -30.36 3.23 3.63
C HIS A 490 -29.37 2.76 4.71
N ILE A 491 -28.26 3.48 4.91
CA ILE A 491 -27.23 3.17 5.90
C ILE A 491 -27.48 3.95 7.19
N SER A 492 -27.57 5.28 7.10
CA SER A 492 -27.71 6.17 8.24
C SER A 492 -28.39 7.48 7.85
N SER A 493 -29.54 7.75 8.47
CA SER A 493 -30.32 8.97 8.27
C SER A 493 -29.55 10.21 8.75
N GLU A 494 -28.79 10.07 9.85
CA GLU A 494 -27.93 11.13 10.39
C GLU A 494 -26.86 11.54 9.36
N LEU A 495 -26.11 10.57 8.85
CA LEU A 495 -25.07 10.83 7.86
C LEU A 495 -25.66 11.40 6.57
N ALA A 496 -26.77 10.84 6.09
CA ALA A 496 -27.44 11.31 4.88
C ALA A 496 -27.90 12.76 5.02
N THR A 497 -28.42 13.15 6.20
CA THR A 497 -28.86 14.52 6.48
C THR A 497 -27.69 15.49 6.40
N LEU A 498 -26.60 15.20 7.12
CA LEU A 498 -25.42 16.05 7.17
C LEU A 498 -24.78 16.22 5.78
N VAL A 499 -24.66 15.13 5.02
CA VAL A 499 -24.11 15.18 3.65
C VAL A 499 -25.05 15.95 2.72
N ALA A 500 -26.37 15.74 2.82
CA ALA A 500 -27.35 16.43 1.99
C ALA A 500 -27.28 17.95 2.18
N GLU A 501 -27.22 18.41 3.43
CA GLU A 501 -27.09 19.83 3.77
C GLU A 501 -25.79 20.43 3.21
N ALA A 502 -24.66 19.72 3.35
CA ALA A 502 -23.36 20.19 2.90
C ALA A 502 -23.26 20.38 1.38
N ILE A 503 -23.96 19.56 0.58
CA ILE A 503 -23.89 19.61 -0.90
C ILE A 503 -25.14 20.18 -1.57
N GLY A 504 -26.13 20.62 -0.78
CA GLY A 504 -27.41 21.15 -1.27
C GLY A 504 -28.32 20.10 -1.91
N ALA A 505 -28.28 18.85 -1.45
CA ALA A 505 -29.23 17.80 -1.81
C ALA A 505 -30.44 17.79 -0.85
N LYS A 506 -31.49 17.05 -1.21
CA LYS A 506 -32.65 16.88 -0.32
C LYS A 506 -32.37 15.76 0.66
N VAL A 507 -32.70 15.98 1.93
CA VAL A 507 -32.68 14.94 2.96
C VAL A 507 -33.64 13.81 2.54
N PRO A 508 -33.17 12.56 2.45
CA PRO A 508 -34.00 11.44 2.01
C PRO A 508 -34.99 11.02 3.10
N ASN A 509 -36.21 10.67 2.72
CA ASN A 509 -37.17 9.98 3.59
C ASN A 509 -37.16 8.49 3.24
N ILE A 510 -36.13 7.77 3.69
CA ILE A 510 -35.85 6.37 3.37
C ILE A 510 -35.63 5.61 4.68
N GLN A 511 -36.07 4.36 4.74
CA GLN A 511 -35.82 3.50 5.88
C GLN A 511 -34.34 3.09 5.94
N GLU A 512 -33.66 3.47 7.02
CA GLU A 512 -32.30 3.02 7.30
C GLU A 512 -32.25 1.56 7.77
N SER A 513 -31.08 0.93 7.62
CA SER A 513 -30.80 -0.41 8.12
C SER A 513 -30.97 -0.48 9.63
N GLY A 514 -31.74 -1.49 10.10
CA GLY A 514 -31.98 -1.74 11.53
C GLY A 514 -30.81 -2.40 12.27
N VAL A 515 -29.65 -2.57 11.62
CA VAL A 515 -28.47 -3.19 12.25
C VAL A 515 -27.92 -2.30 13.36
N THR A 516 -27.86 -2.87 14.57
CA THR A 516 -27.27 -2.26 15.76
C THR A 516 -25.89 -2.81 16.09
N LYS A 517 -25.47 -3.90 15.43
CA LYS A 517 -24.14 -4.51 15.63
C LYS A 517 -23.04 -3.51 15.25
N SER A 518 -21.94 -3.58 16.00
CA SER A 518 -20.69 -2.87 15.75
C SER A 518 -19.52 -3.84 15.90
N SER A 519 -18.43 -3.58 15.20
CA SER A 519 -17.15 -4.28 15.29
C SER A 519 -16.03 -3.29 15.60
N PRO A 520 -15.59 -3.16 16.86
CA PRO A 520 -14.52 -2.25 17.26
C PRO A 520 -13.20 -2.43 16.50
N ALA A 521 -12.95 -3.62 15.95
CA ALA A 521 -11.77 -3.92 15.13
C ALA A 521 -11.70 -3.10 13.82
N LEU A 522 -12.83 -2.55 13.36
CA LEU A 522 -12.89 -1.74 12.13
C LEU A 522 -12.38 -0.30 12.34
N SER A 523 -12.52 0.23 13.56
CA SER A 523 -12.04 1.58 13.90
C SER A 523 -10.52 1.60 14.06
N MET A 524 -9.90 2.70 13.63
CA MET A 524 -8.48 2.98 13.85
C MET A 524 -8.20 3.60 15.23
N ALA A 525 -9.24 3.98 15.98
CA ALA A 525 -9.08 4.60 17.30
C ALA A 525 -8.42 3.66 18.33
N ASN A 526 -8.59 2.35 18.17
CA ASN A 526 -8.07 1.33 19.09
C ASN A 526 -6.76 0.70 18.60
N THR A 527 -6.00 1.41 17.77
CA THR A 527 -4.75 0.89 17.21
C THR A 527 -3.57 0.96 18.18
N THR A 528 -2.44 0.37 17.79
CA THR A 528 -1.17 0.52 18.51
C THR A 528 -0.58 1.89 18.24
N PHE A 529 -0.31 2.66 19.30
CA PHE A 529 0.37 3.95 19.21
C PHE A 529 1.82 3.81 19.66
N SER A 530 2.74 4.26 18.82
CA SER A 530 4.19 4.21 19.10
C SER A 530 4.87 5.47 18.55
N PRO A 531 5.88 6.02 19.25
CA PRO A 531 6.70 7.10 18.73
C PRO A 531 7.74 6.60 17.71
N ASN A 532 7.95 5.27 17.62
CA ASN A 532 8.98 4.69 16.79
C ASN A 532 8.80 5.08 15.32
N THR A 533 9.86 5.53 14.68
CA THR A 533 9.95 5.95 13.27
C THR A 533 9.20 7.25 12.90
N LEU A 534 8.51 7.90 13.84
CA LEU A 534 7.86 9.18 13.57
C LEU A 534 8.89 10.30 13.39
N ARG A 535 8.67 11.18 12.42
CA ARG A 535 9.56 12.29 12.07
C ARG A 535 9.20 13.54 12.87
N VAL A 536 10.19 14.19 13.46
CA VAL A 536 10.04 15.45 14.20
C VAL A 536 10.75 16.56 13.45
N GLY A 537 10.02 17.56 12.97
CA GLY A 537 10.62 18.76 12.41
C GLY A 537 11.19 19.63 13.52
N VAL A 538 12.50 19.72 13.62
CA VAL A 538 13.22 20.50 14.63
C VAL A 538 13.58 21.86 14.04
N ILE A 539 12.77 22.88 14.33
CA ILE A 539 12.98 24.23 13.82
C ILE A 539 13.97 24.96 14.72
N VAL A 540 15.10 25.38 14.13
CA VAL A 540 16.23 25.93 14.87
C VAL A 540 16.97 27.01 14.08
N ALA A 541 17.43 28.04 14.79
CA ALA A 541 18.28 29.11 14.26
C ALA A 541 19.67 29.08 14.92
N ASN A 542 20.65 29.78 14.35
CA ASN A 542 21.97 29.93 14.97
C ASN A 542 21.85 30.55 16.37
N GLY A 543 22.71 30.16 17.30
CA GLY A 543 22.70 30.65 18.68
C GLY A 543 21.72 29.94 19.61
N TYR A 544 21.14 28.80 19.20
CA TYR A 544 20.30 27.97 20.07
C TYR A 544 21.08 27.35 21.24
N ASP A 545 20.38 26.94 22.30
CA ASP A 545 20.98 26.26 23.46
C ASP A 545 21.41 24.82 23.08
N GLY A 546 22.69 24.66 22.74
CA GLY A 546 23.24 23.45 22.16
C GLY A 546 23.14 22.23 23.07
N GLN A 547 23.52 22.36 24.34
CA GLN A 547 23.64 21.24 25.27
C GLN A 547 22.26 20.62 25.59
N ASN A 548 21.30 21.47 25.94
CA ASN A 548 19.95 21.02 26.31
C ASN A 548 19.17 20.52 25.09
N ALA A 549 19.31 21.18 23.95
CA ALA A 549 18.71 20.75 22.70
C ALA A 549 19.24 19.37 22.25
N GLN A 550 20.56 19.15 22.33
CA GLN A 550 21.16 17.84 22.05
C GLN A 550 20.66 16.76 23.00
N TYR A 551 20.49 17.07 24.28
CA TYR A 551 19.90 16.14 25.25
C TYR A 551 18.49 15.71 24.83
N ILE A 552 17.61 16.67 24.49
CA ILE A 552 16.24 16.38 24.03
C ILE A 552 16.25 15.47 22.80
N LEU A 553 17.04 15.80 21.77
CA LEU A 553 17.11 15.00 20.56
C LEU A 553 17.68 13.59 20.80
N ASN A 554 18.59 13.43 21.77
CA ASN A 554 19.08 12.12 22.16
C ASN A 554 17.98 11.28 22.83
N GLN A 555 17.13 11.89 23.67
CA GLN A 555 15.97 11.19 24.25
C GLN A 555 14.98 10.76 23.16
N PHE A 556 14.76 11.58 22.14
CA PHE A 556 13.91 11.23 20.99
C PHE A 556 14.45 10.00 20.25
N LYS A 557 15.75 9.98 19.96
CA LYS A 557 16.39 8.84 19.27
C LYS A 557 16.31 7.55 20.09
N GLN A 558 16.36 7.61 21.41
CA GLN A 558 16.25 6.43 22.29
C GLN A 558 14.89 5.71 22.16
N VAL A 559 13.83 6.44 21.83
CA VAL A 559 12.48 5.88 21.61
C VAL A 559 12.14 5.68 20.13
N GLY A 560 13.12 5.87 19.23
CA GLY A 560 12.97 5.65 17.79
C GLY A 560 12.40 6.83 16.98
N LEU A 561 12.16 7.99 17.61
CA LEU A 561 11.81 9.21 16.87
C LEU A 561 12.96 9.63 15.95
N GLN A 562 12.62 10.26 14.84
CA GLN A 562 13.55 10.71 13.80
C GLN A 562 13.57 12.23 13.72
N PRO A 563 14.46 12.92 14.46
CA PRO A 563 14.61 14.38 14.35
C PRO A 563 15.13 14.76 12.96
N VAL A 564 14.48 15.74 12.35
CA VAL A 564 14.86 16.36 11.08
C VAL A 564 15.11 17.83 11.33
N ILE A 565 16.35 18.29 11.15
CA ILE A 565 16.76 19.66 11.45
C ILE A 565 16.29 20.59 10.32
N VAL A 566 15.48 21.59 10.68
CA VAL A 566 14.89 22.57 9.77
C VAL A 566 15.40 23.97 10.11
N SER A 567 15.94 24.68 9.12
CA SER A 567 16.43 26.05 9.29
C SER A 567 16.24 26.91 8.03
N GLU A 568 16.87 28.08 7.96
CA GLU A 568 16.70 28.99 6.83
C GLU A 568 17.46 28.55 5.58
N ARG A 569 18.61 27.92 5.78
CA ARG A 569 19.54 27.50 4.71
C ARG A 569 20.18 26.17 5.06
N LEU A 570 20.58 25.43 4.03
CA LEU A 570 21.39 24.22 4.18
C LEU A 570 22.78 24.56 4.74
N GLY A 571 23.47 23.52 5.22
CA GLY A 571 24.77 23.63 5.88
C GLY A 571 24.63 23.44 7.39
N ILE A 572 25.53 24.06 8.16
CA ILE A 572 25.58 23.87 9.61
C ILE A 572 24.83 24.99 10.33
N VAL A 573 23.94 24.60 11.25
CA VAL A 573 23.41 25.49 12.29
C VAL A 573 24.24 25.33 13.57
N GLN A 574 24.70 26.43 14.13
CA GLN A 574 25.61 26.43 15.28
C GLN A 574 24.89 26.90 16.55
N GLY A 575 24.92 26.05 17.58
CA GLY A 575 24.42 26.37 18.92
C GLY A 575 25.53 26.80 19.87
N THR A 576 25.17 26.98 21.14
CA THR A 576 26.11 27.20 22.24
C THR A 576 26.99 25.96 22.47
N GLN A 577 28.13 26.15 23.16
CA GLN A 577 29.07 25.08 23.53
C GLN A 577 29.56 24.21 22.35
N ASN A 578 29.71 24.81 21.16
CA ASN A 578 30.17 24.15 19.93
C ASN A 578 29.29 22.99 19.43
N VAL A 579 28.03 22.90 19.87
CA VAL A 579 27.08 21.95 19.27
C VAL A 579 26.71 22.44 17.86
N ARG A 580 26.76 21.53 16.89
CA ARG A 580 26.56 21.80 15.47
C ARG A 580 25.72 20.70 14.87
N TRP A 581 24.73 21.08 14.06
CA TRP A 581 23.92 20.12 13.29
C TRP A 581 23.91 20.49 11.83
N ASP A 582 23.96 19.48 10.97
CA ASP A 582 23.64 19.62 9.57
C ASP A 582 22.13 19.85 9.42
N VAL A 583 21.78 20.89 8.69
CA VAL A 583 20.40 21.20 8.34
C VAL A 583 19.95 20.23 7.25
N ASN A 584 18.90 19.46 7.55
CA ASN A 584 18.32 18.51 6.61
C ASN A 584 17.43 19.23 5.60
N ASP A 585 16.55 20.11 6.10
CA ASP A 585 15.56 20.82 5.29
C ASP A 585 15.63 22.32 5.55
N THR A 586 15.28 23.11 4.54
CA THR A 586 15.03 24.54 4.73
C THR A 586 13.54 24.82 4.82
N PHE A 587 13.13 26.00 5.29
CA PHE A 587 11.73 26.42 5.17
C PHE A 587 11.20 26.45 3.72
N LEU A 588 12.09 26.52 2.72
CA LEU A 588 11.74 26.53 1.31
C LEU A 588 11.65 25.12 0.71
N THR A 589 12.55 24.23 1.11
CA THR A 589 12.68 22.87 0.53
C THR A 589 11.98 21.80 1.36
N GLY A 590 11.71 22.08 2.63
CA GLY A 590 10.92 21.25 3.53
C GLY A 590 9.47 21.72 3.62
N SER A 591 8.65 20.92 4.29
CA SER A 591 7.25 21.22 4.56
C SER A 591 6.84 20.60 5.89
N SER A 592 6.01 21.30 6.67
CA SER A 592 5.44 20.78 7.92
C SER A 592 4.58 19.52 7.71
N LEU A 593 4.13 19.28 6.47
CA LEU A 593 3.40 18.07 6.06
C LEU A 593 4.27 16.81 6.15
N LEU A 594 5.59 16.94 6.04
CA LEU A 594 6.55 15.83 6.05
C LEU A 594 6.89 15.33 7.46
N TYR A 595 6.42 16.03 8.50
CA TYR A 595 6.73 15.71 9.89
C TYR A 595 5.45 15.33 10.65
N ASP A 596 5.60 14.42 11.61
CA ASP A 596 4.52 13.97 12.49
C ASP A 596 4.31 14.94 13.68
N GLY A 597 5.30 15.79 13.96
CA GLY A 597 5.24 16.86 14.96
C GLY A 597 6.36 17.87 14.79
N LEU A 598 6.25 19.02 15.47
CA LEU A 598 7.24 20.09 15.44
C LEU A 598 7.83 20.36 16.82
N LEU A 599 9.15 20.54 16.88
CA LEU A 599 9.87 21.05 18.04
C LEU A 599 10.57 22.36 17.68
N LEU A 600 10.19 23.44 18.34
CA LEU A 600 10.78 24.78 18.19
C LEU A 600 11.86 24.97 19.25
N ILE A 601 13.14 24.91 18.88
CA ILE A 601 14.25 25.06 19.84
C ILE A 601 14.66 26.53 20.01
N GLY A 602 14.46 27.35 18.99
CA GLY A 602 14.80 28.77 19.02
C GLY A 602 16.21 29.08 18.52
N GLY A 603 16.85 30.08 19.10
CA GLY A 603 18.12 30.69 18.64
C GLY A 603 17.96 32.18 18.33
N ASN A 604 18.74 32.72 17.40
CA ASN A 604 18.61 34.10 16.95
C ASN A 604 17.47 34.19 15.93
N LEU A 605 16.27 34.51 16.41
CA LEU A 605 15.04 34.55 15.60
C LEU A 605 14.80 35.98 15.11
N ASP A 606 15.08 36.24 13.83
CA ASP A 606 14.65 37.49 13.20
C ASP A 606 13.19 37.41 12.73
N GLU A 607 12.66 38.53 12.23
CA GLU A 607 11.27 38.61 11.78
C GLU A 607 10.95 37.64 10.63
N GLN A 608 11.90 37.42 9.72
CA GLN A 608 11.70 36.52 8.59
C GLN A 608 11.64 35.07 9.06
N PHE A 609 12.51 34.67 9.98
CA PHE A 609 12.49 33.37 10.62
C PHE A 609 11.17 33.12 11.33
N LEU A 610 10.73 34.08 12.16
CA LEU A 610 9.48 33.98 12.91
C LEU A 610 8.27 33.79 11.98
N ASN A 611 8.20 34.54 10.88
CA ASN A 611 7.13 34.40 9.90
C ASN A 611 7.10 33.00 9.26
N LYS A 612 8.25 32.49 8.80
CA LYS A 612 8.35 31.16 8.19
C LYS A 612 8.05 30.03 9.17
N ALA A 613 8.60 30.11 10.38
CA ALA A 613 8.32 29.16 11.44
C ALA A 613 6.83 29.16 11.84
N SER A 614 6.19 30.34 11.85
CA SER A 614 4.76 30.48 12.14
C SER A 614 3.90 29.74 11.11
N SER A 615 4.23 29.82 9.82
CA SER A 615 3.52 29.05 8.78
C SER A 615 3.60 27.54 9.01
N PHE A 616 4.78 27.02 9.41
CA PHE A 616 4.93 25.60 9.75
C PHE A 616 4.05 25.21 10.95
N VAL A 617 4.05 26.04 11.99
CA VAL A 617 3.26 25.82 13.22
C VAL A 617 1.76 25.87 12.94
N VAL A 618 1.28 26.85 12.16
CA VAL A 618 -0.14 26.96 11.81
C VAL A 618 -0.61 25.71 11.05
N GLU A 619 0.14 25.26 10.05
CA GLU A 619 -0.21 24.07 9.28
C GLU A 619 -0.22 22.81 10.18
N SER A 620 0.81 22.59 10.99
CA SER A 620 0.83 21.48 11.95
C SER A 620 -0.26 21.55 13.00
N TYR A 621 -0.62 22.76 13.44
CA TYR A 621 -1.69 22.97 14.43
C TYR A 621 -3.05 22.58 13.87
N ASN A 622 -3.35 23.06 12.65
CA ASN A 622 -4.58 22.74 11.90
C ASN A 622 -4.68 21.26 11.55
N HIS A 623 -3.55 20.56 11.45
CA HIS A 623 -3.50 19.11 11.28
C HIS A 623 -3.43 18.34 12.60
N PHE A 624 -3.72 18.98 13.74
CA PHE A 624 -3.80 18.35 15.06
C PHE A 624 -2.49 17.73 15.56
N LYS A 625 -1.35 18.06 14.96
CA LYS A 625 -0.04 17.48 15.31
C LYS A 625 0.49 18.05 16.63
N PRO A 626 1.32 17.29 17.38
CA PRO A 626 2.05 17.80 18.54
C PRO A 626 3.02 18.91 18.14
N ILE A 627 3.02 19.98 18.94
CA ILE A 627 3.91 21.13 18.78
C ILE A 627 4.56 21.40 20.13
N GLY A 628 5.89 21.38 20.18
CA GLY A 628 6.68 21.67 21.37
C GLY A 628 7.55 22.90 21.16
N ALA A 629 7.81 23.66 22.22
CA ALA A 629 8.79 24.73 22.21
C ALA A 629 9.67 24.72 23.45
N PHE A 630 10.93 25.05 23.21
CA PHE A 630 11.98 25.24 24.20
C PHE A 630 12.49 26.68 24.13
N GLN A 631 12.88 27.27 25.27
CA GLN A 631 13.51 28.59 25.34
C GLN A 631 12.73 29.65 24.53
N ASN A 632 13.42 30.44 23.71
CA ASN A 632 12.81 31.47 22.87
C ASN A 632 12.16 30.93 21.60
N GLY A 633 12.21 29.61 21.31
CA GLY A 633 11.33 28.98 20.34
C GLY A 633 9.84 29.16 20.71
N SER A 634 9.55 29.37 22.00
CA SER A 634 8.20 29.65 22.49
C SER A 634 7.60 30.98 22.00
N THR A 635 8.42 31.91 21.51
CA THR A 635 7.96 33.18 20.94
C THR A 635 7.05 32.98 19.74
N VAL A 636 7.28 31.96 18.91
CA VAL A 636 6.41 31.63 17.76
C VAL A 636 5.03 31.18 18.25
N ILE A 637 4.98 30.33 19.28
CA ILE A 637 3.71 29.85 19.86
C ILE A 637 2.92 30.99 20.51
N GLN A 638 3.63 31.90 21.20
CA GLN A 638 3.04 33.07 21.84
C GLN A 638 2.44 34.03 20.80
N ALA A 639 3.16 34.29 19.71
CA ALA A 639 2.68 35.16 18.62
C ALA A 639 1.39 34.63 17.96
N LEU A 640 1.21 33.30 17.93
CA LEU A 640 0.03 32.64 17.37
C LEU A 640 -1.12 32.48 18.38
N ASN A 641 -0.95 32.85 19.65
CA ASN A 641 -1.95 32.72 20.72
C ASN A 641 -2.49 31.28 20.92
N ILE A 642 -1.67 30.26 20.66
CA ILE A 642 -2.05 28.84 20.84
C ILE A 642 -1.45 28.21 22.11
N LYS A 643 -0.92 29.03 23.03
CA LYS A 643 -0.39 28.54 24.31
C LYS A 643 -1.50 27.88 25.14
N GLY A 644 -1.22 26.71 25.70
CA GLY A 644 -2.14 25.96 26.56
C GLY A 644 -3.20 25.16 25.81
N LYS A 645 -3.20 25.20 24.47
CA LYS A 645 -4.07 24.38 23.64
C LYS A 645 -3.63 22.91 23.68
N PRO A 646 -4.55 21.93 23.54
CA PRO A 646 -4.22 20.51 23.61
C PRO A 646 -3.04 20.13 22.70
N GLY A 647 -2.00 19.48 23.24
CA GLY A 647 -0.82 19.05 22.45
C GLY A 647 0.13 20.16 22.01
N VAL A 648 -0.03 21.39 22.53
CA VAL A 648 0.94 22.48 22.42
C VAL A 648 1.70 22.60 23.74
N LEU A 649 3.00 22.30 23.72
CA LEU A 649 3.85 22.22 24.90
C LEU A 649 4.88 23.34 24.91
N ILE A 650 4.98 24.07 26.02
CA ILE A 650 6.06 25.04 26.27
C ILE A 650 6.68 24.68 27.61
N GLU A 651 7.93 24.24 27.59
CA GLU A 651 8.65 23.82 28.80
C GLU A 651 10.12 24.24 28.72
N GLN A 652 10.67 24.72 29.84
CA GLN A 652 12.05 25.22 29.95
C GLN A 652 13.00 24.18 30.55
N ASN A 653 12.48 23.15 31.21
CA ASN A 653 13.24 22.00 31.66
C ASN A 653 13.38 20.98 30.51
N PRO A 654 14.61 20.68 30.03
CA PRO A 654 14.80 19.81 28.87
C PRO A 654 14.34 18.36 29.10
N THR A 655 14.45 17.84 30.32
CA THR A 655 13.96 16.49 30.67
C THR A 655 12.45 16.42 30.65
N LEU A 656 11.78 17.42 31.23
CA LEU A 656 10.32 17.46 31.24
C LEU A 656 9.77 17.64 29.81
N LEU A 657 10.34 18.57 29.05
CA LEU A 657 9.95 18.78 27.65
C LEU A 657 10.12 17.51 26.81
N ALA A 658 11.27 16.82 26.92
CA ALA A 658 11.49 15.58 26.18
C ALA A 658 10.43 14.52 26.50
N ASN A 659 10.15 14.31 27.79
CA ASN A 659 9.19 13.30 28.25
C ASN A 659 7.75 13.63 27.81
N GLU A 660 7.31 14.88 27.95
CA GLU A 660 5.97 15.30 27.56
C GLU A 660 5.80 15.30 26.05
N PHE A 661 6.81 15.75 25.30
CA PHE A 661 6.77 15.74 23.85
C PHE A 661 6.79 14.32 23.29
N ILE A 662 7.56 13.39 23.86
CA ILE A 662 7.49 11.97 23.48
C ILE A 662 6.07 11.42 23.68
N LYS A 663 5.42 11.70 24.82
CA LYS A 663 4.02 11.29 25.05
C LYS A 663 3.07 11.89 24.01
N ALA A 664 3.29 13.16 23.65
CA ALA A 664 2.49 13.84 22.64
C ALA A 664 2.70 13.25 21.23
N MET A 665 3.95 12.92 20.86
CA MET A 665 4.29 12.22 19.61
C MET A 665 3.67 10.83 19.56
N THR A 666 3.68 10.07 20.66
CA THR A 666 3.00 8.78 20.74
C THR A 666 1.51 8.91 20.50
N LYS A 667 0.85 9.95 21.02
CA LYS A 667 -0.58 10.23 20.74
C LYS A 667 -0.84 10.63 19.28
N GLN A 668 0.15 11.16 18.58
CA GLN A 668 0.17 11.61 17.17
C GLN A 668 -0.79 12.77 16.83
N ARG A 669 -2.06 12.71 17.25
CA ARG A 669 -3.08 13.72 16.93
C ARG A 669 -3.90 14.11 18.14
N PHE A 670 -4.24 15.39 18.22
CA PHE A 670 -5.02 16.00 19.29
C PHE A 670 -6.40 16.43 18.77
N TRP A 671 -7.27 15.44 18.56
CA TRP A 671 -8.62 15.64 17.99
C TRP A 671 -9.51 16.58 18.81
N ASP A 672 -9.22 16.75 20.10
CA ASP A 672 -9.94 17.65 20.99
C ASP A 672 -9.86 19.13 20.53
N ARG A 673 -8.87 19.50 19.70
CA ARG A 673 -8.80 20.85 19.09
C ARG A 673 -9.89 21.10 18.05
N ALA A 674 -10.55 20.07 17.51
CA ALA A 674 -11.61 20.24 16.52
C ALA A 674 -12.93 20.74 17.16
N TYR A 675 -13.03 20.69 18.49
CA TYR A 675 -14.21 21.03 19.27
C TYR A 675 -14.03 22.33 20.10
N GLU A 676 -12.93 23.06 19.87
CA GLU A 676 -12.68 24.41 20.38
C GLU A 676 -12.84 25.45 19.26
#